data_AF-A0A1F3IN93-F1
#
_entry.id   AF-A0A1F3IN93-F1
#
_cell.length_a   1.000
_cell.length_b   1.000
_cell.length_c   1.000
_cell.angle_alpha   90.00
_cell.angle_beta   90.00
_cell.angle_gamma   90.00
#
_symmetry.space_group_name_H-M   'P 1'
#
loop_
_entity.id
_entity.type
_entity.pdbx_description
1 polymer ?
#
loop_
_entity_poly.entity_id
_entity_poly.type
_entity_poly.pdbx_seq_one_letter_code
_entity_poly.pdbx_strand_id
1 'polypeptide(L)'
;MFSQTPVSGVINKYTKVNSILSKSDTLIVADASQFSNGDTVLIMQMKGASVRTTTLNNEELFGRVDLGTVNNTGKYEIIIAKKILIAENKVILRNPLAKLYDTNKSVQLIKVPSVSSATVTSTLTCDPWDGQKGGVVAIMVADTLVLNANIDVSGKGFRGAEPVLSANGYCASEDSLLFRSYFFDEAFDGAGRKGEGISENNASYAKGLGRWSNAGGGGNGRFAGGGGGGNAGGGGLGGAEDSIICNTPEYIGEIRPLPYNDTLPWLGIGGRGGQGLTSPNLFTDSTIFLGGGGGSGIYTSSIVGSSGGNGGGIVIILSNYIKPNGFGIIADGGSVTSIATASGGGGGGGGVIVFDIEKVQSDIILSVKGGKGGNTQGVNLSGPGGGGGGGIVLNGLPIFDSKFKAQIDGGQSGIVTDNATAGTFSSTDGNFGTTRNNYAVPLTGFLFNSILENQRICIGDVPQMLNGSSPKGGDGTYVYEWQKRTMSTGWSIIADSLRRDLQPPALFDTTFYRRIVSSAGVIDTSIAIGIYIHKKIQGNNIWGVDTICIDNSADTLLGTTVKIGGDGSGIYSYLWQSSFDNGTWNTINAVNDTVCWGGIITDTTYYRRKVSSGACFSYSDTVEIVGLPRIINNTLLDNQEICYAQIPELILGVVPANGLGVGFYQYSWQKSSDGINWNVIPDSTRKDFAPSNLIETTYYRRKVVSGDCEDISEPHKINVLPLIGSNTITNESVIYTCYNIPSVLLVGSNPTGGDLIYRYQWQISNDAINWIDIAENSNNRDFQPLAQTERKYYRRIVQSGINDCCVNTSNYVTVNILSLPIGLIADLDTTICSAQQINLDFTINSGNNPFTLYYNDGYSPFVRNSITATNTVIPVNPVSLVTSKQYAYSIDSIKDAFGCLATELTGEAKVLVYGWPVPDPGFDTEVCDTTTVLNATPTLGSGIWSQTDGPGIVTFEDELLYNSTIHVDVSGLYSLQWKETNWQCSDSVNVEILLYRAASVYAGLDSTLHYEIDYVLYGSVYYPDTIKENETTLKWDIISGPGVLINDLDSIATLTGLDGHYKEEIELIFKVLKPGCPVMSDTVVLTLKDLLLPTGFSPNGDGINDFFVIKGSQNSVSSELIIFNKWGAEVYRQKNYGQGEYWDGKNMKGNMLPEDTYFYIFNYTDFDNKTHSAKGFVVLKGQGNE
;
A
#
# COMPACT_ATOMS: atom_id res chain seq x y z
N MET A 1 8.86 16.82 16.26
CA MET A 1 8.01 15.62 16.36
C MET A 1 6.59 16.10 16.13
N PHE A 2 5.98 15.78 14.98
CA PHE A 2 4.58 16.15 14.71
C PHE A 2 3.66 15.29 15.57
N SER A 3 2.72 15.91 16.27
CA SER A 3 1.75 15.19 17.12
C SER A 3 0.76 14.46 16.22
N GLN A 4 0.76 13.13 16.23
CA GLN A 4 -0.24 12.34 15.51
C GLN A 4 -1.53 12.25 16.32
N THR A 5 -2.70 12.38 15.68
CA THR A 5 -3.99 12.24 16.37
C THR A 5 -4.28 10.74 16.61
N PRO A 6 -4.36 10.26 17.86
CA PRO A 6 -4.71 8.87 18.11
C PRO A 6 -6.19 8.61 17.78
N VAL A 7 -6.48 7.56 17.02
CA VAL A 7 -7.83 7.13 16.66
C VAL A 7 -8.04 5.64 16.98
N SER A 8 -9.23 5.29 17.45
CA SER A 8 -9.61 3.92 17.80
C SER A 8 -11.13 3.76 17.91
N GLY A 9 -11.61 2.52 17.85
CA GLY A 9 -13.03 2.20 18.02
C GLY A 9 -13.91 2.81 16.92
N VAL A 10 -15.06 3.37 17.29
CA VAL A 10 -16.01 3.99 16.35
C VAL A 10 -15.82 5.51 16.32
N ILE A 11 -15.20 6.00 15.24
CA ILE A 11 -14.88 7.43 15.04
C ILE A 11 -15.98 8.21 14.32
N ASN A 12 -16.79 7.52 13.51
CA ASN A 12 -17.88 8.12 12.76
C ASN A 12 -19.14 8.24 13.63
N LYS A 13 -20.01 9.20 13.30
CA LYS A 13 -21.31 9.39 13.93
C LYS A 13 -22.39 9.36 12.86
N TYR A 14 -23.49 8.66 13.13
CA TYR A 14 -24.51 8.31 12.14
C TYR A 14 -25.88 8.87 12.54
N THR A 15 -26.56 9.48 11.58
CA THR A 15 -27.94 9.95 11.74
C THR A 15 -28.75 9.63 10.48
N LYS A 16 -30.02 9.30 10.64
CA LYS A 16 -30.93 9.12 9.50
C LYS A 16 -31.27 10.48 8.90
N VAL A 17 -31.32 10.57 7.58
CA VAL A 17 -31.83 11.75 6.86
C VAL A 17 -33.34 11.55 6.65
N ASN A 18 -34.14 12.43 7.25
CA ASN A 18 -35.60 12.35 7.16
C ASN A 18 -36.14 13.05 5.91
N SER A 19 -35.53 14.17 5.51
CA SER A 19 -35.89 14.88 4.28
C SER A 19 -34.77 15.81 3.81
N ILE A 20 -34.81 16.16 2.52
CA ILE A 20 -33.93 17.12 1.87
C ILE A 20 -34.81 18.24 1.33
N LEU A 21 -34.50 19.50 1.66
CA LEU A 21 -35.28 20.64 1.18
C LEU A 21 -35.03 20.91 -0.31
N SER A 22 -35.93 21.64 -0.96
CA SER A 22 -35.98 21.82 -2.43
C SER A 22 -34.72 22.41 -3.08
N LYS A 23 -33.84 23.07 -2.32
CA LYS A 23 -32.55 23.58 -2.81
C LYS A 23 -31.41 22.56 -2.75
N SER A 24 -31.66 21.37 -2.20
CA SER A 24 -30.67 20.32 -1.96
C SER A 24 -29.46 20.75 -1.11
N ASP A 25 -29.56 21.88 -0.40
CA ASP A 25 -28.49 22.42 0.46
C ASP A 25 -28.78 22.26 1.96
N THR A 26 -29.97 21.74 2.31
CA THR A 26 -30.44 21.65 3.69
C THR A 26 -31.05 20.28 3.95
N LEU A 27 -30.50 19.57 4.93
CA LEU A 27 -30.93 18.25 5.36
C LEU A 27 -31.66 18.37 6.69
N ILE A 28 -32.79 17.69 6.83
CA ILE A 28 -33.44 17.44 8.12
C ILE A 28 -33.07 16.03 8.56
N VAL A 29 -32.37 15.92 9.68
CA VAL A 29 -31.87 14.64 10.21
C VAL A 29 -32.62 14.22 11.47
N ALA A 30 -32.46 12.97 11.90
CA ALA A 30 -33.05 12.48 13.15
C ALA A 30 -32.40 13.12 14.40
N ASP A 31 -31.09 13.37 14.33
CA ASP A 31 -30.28 13.98 15.39
C ASP A 31 -29.12 14.76 14.78
N ALA A 32 -29.12 16.08 14.96
CA ALA A 32 -28.07 16.99 14.50
C ALA A 32 -27.03 17.33 15.60
N SER A 33 -27.25 16.93 16.85
CA SER A 33 -26.39 17.32 18.00
C SER A 33 -24.96 16.75 17.91
N GLN A 34 -24.80 15.69 17.13
CA GLN A 34 -23.54 15.00 16.84
C GLN A 34 -22.64 15.72 15.79
N PHE A 35 -23.11 16.82 15.19
CA PHE A 35 -22.38 17.60 14.17
C PHE A 35 -22.05 19.02 14.65
N SER A 36 -21.05 19.63 14.03
CA SER A 36 -20.56 20.99 14.27
C SER A 36 -20.37 21.76 12.95
N ASN A 37 -20.37 23.10 13.02
CA ASN A 37 -20.13 23.93 11.84
C ASN A 37 -18.74 23.65 11.25
N GLY A 38 -18.66 23.45 9.94
CA GLY A 38 -17.43 23.12 9.23
C GLY A 38 -17.08 21.64 9.20
N ASP A 39 -17.88 20.77 9.84
CA ASP A 39 -17.66 19.33 9.79
C ASP A 39 -17.73 18.82 8.33
N THR A 40 -16.86 17.85 8.01
CA THR A 40 -17.00 17.06 6.79
C THR A 40 -18.00 15.95 7.04
N VAL A 41 -18.95 15.77 6.12
CA VAL A 41 -20.02 14.78 6.23
C VAL A 41 -20.16 13.98 4.93
N LEU A 42 -20.49 12.71 5.07
CA LEU A 42 -20.80 11.78 4.00
C LEU A 42 -22.29 11.51 4.03
N ILE A 43 -23.00 11.74 2.92
CA ILE A 43 -24.39 11.33 2.75
C ILE A 43 -24.44 10.11 1.84
N MET A 44 -25.22 9.11 2.22
CA MET A 44 -25.31 7.85 1.49
C MET A 44 -26.71 7.23 1.54
N GLN A 45 -27.21 6.77 0.38
CA GLN A 45 -28.44 5.99 0.29
C GLN A 45 -28.12 4.49 0.31
N MET A 46 -28.62 3.79 1.31
CA MET A 46 -28.23 2.40 1.58
C MET A 46 -29.14 1.39 0.89
N LYS A 47 -30.43 1.71 0.70
CA LYS A 47 -31.43 0.81 0.13
C LYS A 47 -32.26 1.49 -0.98
N GLY A 48 -33.17 0.75 -1.60
CA GLY A 48 -34.16 1.29 -2.55
C GLY A 48 -34.18 0.64 -3.93
N ALA A 49 -33.23 -0.25 -4.23
CA ALA A 49 -33.19 -0.95 -5.51
C ALA A 49 -34.45 -1.83 -5.68
N SER A 50 -35.07 -1.78 -6.85
CA SER A 50 -36.17 -2.68 -7.20
C SER A 50 -35.64 -3.98 -7.79
N VAL A 51 -36.26 -5.09 -7.39
CA VAL A 51 -35.96 -6.43 -7.87
C VAL A 51 -37.03 -6.95 -8.82
N ARG A 52 -36.66 -7.91 -9.67
CA ARG A 52 -37.61 -8.68 -10.46
C ARG A 52 -38.42 -9.63 -9.55
N THR A 53 -39.73 -9.52 -9.58
CA THR A 53 -40.65 -10.38 -8.80
C THR A 53 -41.52 -11.29 -9.68
N THR A 54 -41.50 -11.12 -11.01
CA THR A 54 -42.24 -11.94 -11.97
C THR A 54 -41.39 -13.13 -12.43
N THR A 55 -41.95 -14.34 -12.35
CA THR A 55 -41.29 -15.60 -12.71
C THR A 55 -41.61 -16.10 -14.12
N LEU A 56 -42.48 -15.40 -14.86
CA LEU A 56 -43.13 -15.87 -16.10
C LEU A 56 -42.17 -16.38 -17.21
N ASN A 57 -40.91 -15.92 -17.25
CA ASN A 57 -39.97 -16.26 -18.33
C ASN A 57 -38.69 -16.96 -17.84
N ASN A 58 -38.35 -16.91 -16.54
CA ASN A 58 -37.25 -17.65 -15.90
C ASN A 58 -37.27 -17.41 -14.38
N GLU A 59 -37.49 -18.46 -13.59
CA GLU A 59 -37.59 -18.36 -12.13
C GLU A 59 -36.25 -17.98 -11.45
N GLU A 60 -35.09 -18.22 -12.09
CA GLU A 60 -33.76 -17.87 -11.56
C GLU A 60 -33.45 -16.37 -11.57
N LEU A 61 -34.28 -15.58 -12.27
CA LEU A 61 -34.19 -14.13 -12.31
C LEU A 61 -34.90 -13.47 -11.12
N PHE A 62 -35.69 -14.22 -10.35
CA PHE A 62 -36.37 -13.71 -9.17
C PHE A 62 -35.36 -13.08 -8.19
N GLY A 63 -35.68 -11.87 -7.73
CA GLY A 63 -34.87 -11.14 -6.77
C GLY A 63 -33.63 -10.46 -7.36
N ARG A 64 -33.39 -10.51 -8.68
CA ARG A 64 -32.27 -9.78 -9.32
C ARG A 64 -32.58 -8.29 -9.47
N VAL A 65 -31.54 -7.47 -9.39
CA VAL A 65 -31.51 -6.02 -9.64
C VAL A 65 -30.83 -5.75 -10.98
N ASP A 66 -31.45 -4.91 -11.81
CA ASP A 66 -30.92 -4.44 -13.09
C ASP A 66 -30.38 -3.00 -12.96
N LEU A 67 -29.56 -2.57 -13.93
CA LEU A 67 -29.02 -1.20 -13.99
C LEU A 67 -30.10 -0.12 -13.88
N GLY A 68 -31.24 -0.31 -14.55
CA GLY A 68 -32.35 0.65 -14.56
C GLY A 68 -33.16 0.71 -13.27
N THR A 69 -32.97 -0.25 -12.34
CA THR A 69 -33.81 -0.39 -11.13
C THR A 69 -33.07 -0.10 -9.84
N VAL A 70 -31.85 0.46 -9.90
CA VAL A 70 -31.04 0.77 -8.70
C VAL A 70 -31.62 1.90 -7.87
N ASN A 71 -32.44 2.80 -8.43
CA ASN A 71 -33.15 3.87 -7.70
C ASN A 71 -32.27 4.70 -6.73
N ASN A 72 -31.07 5.10 -7.20
CA ASN A 72 -30.06 5.82 -6.39
C ASN A 72 -29.44 5.03 -5.22
N THR A 73 -29.76 3.75 -5.05
CA THR A 73 -29.15 2.93 -4.01
C THR A 73 -27.64 2.82 -4.20
N GLY A 74 -26.90 2.86 -3.08
CA GLY A 74 -25.45 2.90 -3.05
C GLY A 74 -24.86 4.27 -3.37
N LYS A 75 -25.67 5.26 -3.80
CA LYS A 75 -25.16 6.59 -4.11
C LYS A 75 -24.61 7.28 -2.87
N TYR A 76 -23.46 7.94 -3.02
CA TYR A 76 -22.86 8.72 -1.96
C TYR A 76 -22.10 9.95 -2.47
N GLU A 77 -21.95 10.94 -1.60
CA GLU A 77 -21.07 12.09 -1.80
C GLU A 77 -20.58 12.63 -0.45
N ILE A 78 -19.37 13.19 -0.44
CA ILE A 78 -18.79 13.86 0.73
C ILE A 78 -18.89 15.37 0.52
N ILE A 79 -19.31 16.09 1.57
CA ILE A 79 -19.57 17.53 1.53
C ILE A 79 -19.30 18.19 2.90
N ILE A 80 -19.10 19.51 2.91
CA ILE A 80 -18.87 20.28 4.14
C ILE A 80 -20.21 20.81 4.67
N ALA A 81 -20.48 20.58 5.95
CA ALA A 81 -21.59 21.21 6.67
C ALA A 81 -21.24 22.66 6.99
N LYS A 82 -21.94 23.62 6.38
CA LYS A 82 -21.74 25.06 6.61
C LYS A 82 -22.29 25.50 7.97
N LYS A 83 -23.48 25.02 8.34
CA LYS A 83 -24.17 25.43 9.56
C LYS A 83 -25.04 24.31 10.13
N ILE A 84 -24.96 24.08 11.43
CA ILE A 84 -25.78 23.11 12.17
C ILE A 84 -26.78 23.88 13.05
N LEU A 85 -28.06 23.51 12.98
CA LEU A 85 -29.13 24.04 13.81
C LEU A 85 -29.70 22.89 14.65
N ILE A 86 -29.11 22.68 15.84
CA ILE A 86 -29.41 21.53 16.71
C ILE A 86 -30.89 21.52 17.12
N ALA A 87 -31.46 22.67 17.52
CA ALA A 87 -32.85 22.76 17.95
C ALA A 87 -33.89 22.39 16.87
N GLU A 88 -33.50 22.46 15.59
CA GLU A 88 -34.35 22.16 14.44
C GLU A 88 -33.95 20.85 13.73
N ASN A 89 -32.91 20.16 14.23
CA ASN A 89 -32.26 19.03 13.57
C ASN A 89 -31.92 19.29 12.08
N LYS A 90 -31.45 20.50 11.77
CA LYS A 90 -31.08 20.89 10.40
C LYS A 90 -29.57 20.96 10.22
N VAL A 91 -29.11 20.40 9.11
CA VAL A 91 -27.73 20.50 8.62
C VAL A 91 -27.76 21.27 7.30
N ILE A 92 -27.20 22.46 7.28
CA ILE A 92 -27.07 23.29 6.07
C ILE A 92 -25.68 23.07 5.49
N LEU A 93 -25.62 22.64 4.25
CA LEU A 93 -24.42 22.28 3.50
C LEU A 93 -23.78 23.53 2.86
N ARG A 94 -22.47 23.46 2.60
CA ARG A 94 -21.72 24.55 1.95
C ARG A 94 -22.15 24.71 0.49
N ASN A 95 -22.50 23.61 -0.16
CA ASN A 95 -22.97 23.54 -1.54
C ASN A 95 -24.25 22.69 -1.58
N PRO A 96 -25.12 22.87 -2.59
CA PRO A 96 -26.16 21.90 -2.88
C PRO A 96 -25.56 20.52 -3.18
N LEU A 97 -26.26 19.45 -2.80
CA LEU A 97 -25.91 18.08 -3.17
C LEU A 97 -25.86 17.95 -4.69
N ALA A 98 -24.82 17.28 -5.19
CA ALA A 98 -24.63 17.01 -6.60
C ALA A 98 -25.49 15.81 -7.07
N LYS A 99 -25.92 14.96 -6.14
CA LYS A 99 -26.71 13.76 -6.40
C LYS A 99 -28.10 13.86 -5.79
N LEU A 100 -28.99 13.02 -6.30
CA LEU A 100 -30.35 12.86 -5.79
C LEU A 100 -30.41 11.67 -4.83
N TYR A 101 -31.16 11.84 -3.76
CA TYR A 101 -31.37 10.85 -2.71
C TYR A 101 -32.87 10.73 -2.44
N ASP A 102 -33.38 9.51 -2.35
CA ASP A 102 -34.74 9.24 -1.88
C ASP A 102 -34.70 8.99 -0.37
N THR A 103 -35.09 9.99 0.43
CA THR A 103 -35.08 9.88 1.90
C THR A 103 -36.06 8.86 2.46
N ASN A 104 -36.97 8.33 1.64
CA ASN A 104 -37.80 7.19 2.02
C ASN A 104 -37.02 5.86 1.96
N LYS A 105 -35.84 5.82 1.32
CA LYS A 105 -35.06 4.61 1.00
C LYS A 105 -33.75 4.51 1.79
N SER A 106 -33.82 4.59 3.12
CA SER A 106 -32.70 4.44 4.07
C SER A 106 -31.47 5.28 3.70
N VAL A 107 -31.60 6.61 3.86
CA VAL A 107 -30.49 7.56 3.68
C VAL A 107 -29.89 7.91 5.05
N GLN A 108 -28.57 7.85 5.16
CA GLN A 108 -27.84 8.25 6.36
C GLN A 108 -26.84 9.38 6.07
N LEU A 109 -26.61 10.20 7.08
CA LEU A 109 -25.57 11.21 7.13
C LEU A 109 -24.54 10.79 8.18
N ILE A 110 -23.27 10.81 7.79
CA ILE A 110 -22.15 10.26 8.53
C ILE A 110 -21.11 11.37 8.74
N LYS A 111 -20.73 11.64 9.99
CA LYS A 111 -19.62 12.55 10.27
C LYS A 111 -18.30 11.91 9.87
N VAL A 112 -17.49 12.60 9.07
CA VAL A 112 -16.18 12.14 8.59
C VAL A 112 -15.09 12.97 9.29
N PRO A 113 -14.32 12.38 10.22
CA PRO A 113 -13.17 13.07 10.80
C PRO A 113 -12.15 13.44 9.72
N SER A 114 -11.75 14.72 9.71
CA SER A 114 -10.71 15.25 8.82
C SER A 114 -9.58 15.81 9.68
N VAL A 115 -8.42 15.16 9.66
CA VAL A 115 -7.25 15.50 10.52
C VAL A 115 -5.97 15.62 9.70
N SER A 116 -4.93 16.22 10.29
CA SER A 116 -3.61 16.37 9.68
C SER A 116 -2.90 15.02 9.49
N SER A 117 -2.63 14.33 10.59
CA SER A 117 -2.06 12.99 10.64
C SER A 117 -2.75 12.18 11.73
N ALA A 118 -2.94 10.88 11.50
CA ALA A 118 -3.65 10.00 12.42
C ALA A 118 -2.89 8.71 12.68
N THR A 119 -3.04 8.17 13.88
CA THR A 119 -2.48 6.86 14.26
C THR A 119 -3.58 5.99 14.84
N VAL A 120 -3.84 4.85 14.19
CA VAL A 120 -4.78 3.84 14.67
C VAL A 120 -4.11 3.10 15.83
N THR A 121 -4.56 3.35 17.06
CA THR A 121 -3.93 2.80 18.29
C THR A 121 -4.52 1.48 18.74
N SER A 122 -5.76 1.20 18.34
CA SER A 122 -6.44 -0.10 18.48
C SER A 122 -7.46 -0.25 17.34
N THR A 123 -8.09 -1.42 17.20
CA THR A 123 -8.97 -1.73 16.06
C THR A 123 -9.98 -0.60 15.81
N LEU A 124 -9.93 -0.04 14.60
CA LEU A 124 -10.86 0.98 14.13
C LEU A 124 -12.02 0.30 13.42
N THR A 125 -13.26 0.63 13.77
CA THR A 125 -14.46 -0.05 13.28
C THR A 125 -15.66 0.89 13.20
N CYS A 126 -16.81 0.38 12.76
CA CYS A 126 -18.09 1.08 12.71
C CYS A 126 -19.16 0.40 13.57
N ASP A 127 -20.22 1.15 13.86
CA ASP A 127 -21.46 0.56 14.33
C ASP A 127 -22.01 -0.36 13.22
N PRO A 128 -22.42 -1.61 13.52
CA PRO A 128 -23.03 -2.49 12.53
C PRO A 128 -24.29 -1.86 11.91
N TRP A 129 -24.61 -2.24 10.68
CA TRP A 129 -25.89 -1.88 10.07
C TRP A 129 -27.08 -2.37 10.91
N ASP A 130 -27.95 -1.44 11.32
CA ASP A 130 -29.12 -1.74 12.15
C ASP A 130 -30.45 -1.84 11.37
N GLY A 131 -30.39 -1.69 10.04
CA GLY A 131 -31.56 -1.55 9.16
C GLY A 131 -31.86 -0.11 8.73
N GLN A 132 -31.25 0.88 9.38
CA GLN A 132 -31.43 2.30 9.08
C GLN A 132 -30.11 3.06 8.91
N LYS A 133 -29.08 2.73 9.70
CA LYS A 133 -27.77 3.40 9.70
C LYS A 133 -26.65 2.45 10.15
N GLY A 134 -25.40 2.90 9.99
CA GLY A 134 -24.20 2.14 10.34
C GLY A 134 -23.53 1.49 9.12
N GLY A 135 -22.56 0.62 9.37
CA GLY A 135 -21.85 -0.20 8.38
C GLY A 135 -20.73 0.50 7.62
N VAL A 136 -20.38 1.75 7.95
CA VAL A 136 -19.41 2.56 7.17
C VAL A 136 -18.36 3.19 8.08
N VAL A 137 -17.08 2.97 7.78
CA VAL A 137 -15.96 3.76 8.32
C VAL A 137 -15.49 4.73 7.24
N ALA A 138 -15.36 6.01 7.58
CA ALA A 138 -14.81 7.01 6.67
C ALA A 138 -13.86 7.97 7.42
N ILE A 139 -12.66 8.19 6.89
CA ILE A 139 -11.69 9.12 7.48
C ILE A 139 -10.89 9.84 6.39
N MET A 140 -10.60 11.11 6.63
CA MET A 140 -9.75 11.93 5.77
C MET A 140 -8.52 12.38 6.55
N VAL A 141 -7.32 12.07 6.05
CA VAL A 141 -6.05 12.33 6.74
C VAL A 141 -5.11 13.06 5.80
N ALA A 142 -4.86 14.34 6.06
CA ALA A 142 -4.12 15.24 5.16
C ALA A 142 -2.76 14.70 4.72
N ASP A 143 -2.00 14.12 5.63
CA ASP A 143 -0.61 13.71 5.43
C ASP A 143 -0.44 12.20 5.58
N THR A 144 -0.34 11.68 6.81
CA THR A 144 0.00 10.28 7.06
C THR A 144 -1.00 9.60 7.99
N LEU A 145 -1.59 8.49 7.55
CA LEU A 145 -2.32 7.53 8.38
C LEU A 145 -1.37 6.39 8.79
N VAL A 146 -1.09 6.24 10.08
CA VAL A 146 -0.29 5.14 10.63
C VAL A 146 -1.22 4.08 11.21
N LEU A 147 -1.05 2.82 10.81
CA LEU A 147 -1.78 1.71 11.39
C LEU A 147 -0.90 1.03 12.45
N ASN A 148 -1.31 1.04 13.71
CA ASN A 148 -0.78 0.15 14.76
C ASN A 148 -1.82 -0.90 15.19
N ALA A 149 -2.95 -0.95 14.50
CA ALA A 149 -3.99 -1.97 14.57
C ALA A 149 -4.79 -1.98 13.27
N ASN A 150 -5.58 -3.03 13.04
CA ASN A 150 -6.40 -3.17 11.83
C ASN A 150 -7.54 -2.14 11.80
N ILE A 151 -7.93 -1.74 10.59
CA ILE A 151 -9.26 -1.17 10.34
C ILE A 151 -10.15 -2.36 9.94
N ASP A 152 -11.16 -2.68 10.74
CA ASP A 152 -11.94 -3.90 10.58
C ASP A 152 -13.45 -3.62 10.67
N VAL A 153 -14.14 -3.81 9.54
CA VAL A 153 -15.60 -3.72 9.40
C VAL A 153 -16.21 -5.04 8.96
N SER A 154 -15.57 -6.16 9.31
CA SER A 154 -16.04 -7.49 8.96
C SER A 154 -17.39 -7.78 9.62
N GLY A 155 -18.35 -8.29 8.84
CA GLY A 155 -19.71 -8.58 9.32
C GLY A 155 -20.51 -7.35 9.79
N LYS A 156 -20.12 -6.13 9.41
CA LYS A 156 -20.81 -4.87 9.77
C LYS A 156 -21.80 -4.36 8.71
N GLY A 157 -21.90 -5.05 7.58
CA GLY A 157 -22.80 -4.79 6.46
C GLY A 157 -24.22 -5.31 6.68
N PHE A 158 -24.96 -5.61 5.61
CA PHE A 158 -26.35 -6.02 5.73
C PHE A 158 -26.50 -7.30 6.58
N ARG A 159 -27.58 -7.36 7.36
CA ARG A 159 -27.78 -8.43 8.34
C ARG A 159 -28.10 -9.76 7.66
N GLY A 160 -27.50 -10.83 8.17
CA GLY A 160 -27.89 -12.19 7.82
C GLY A 160 -29.26 -12.54 8.38
N ALA A 161 -29.89 -13.57 7.81
CA ALA A 161 -31.21 -14.00 8.19
C ALA A 161 -31.20 -14.86 9.47
N GLU A 162 -32.17 -14.67 10.35
CA GLU A 162 -32.40 -15.58 11.47
C GLU A 162 -33.09 -16.87 11.00
N PRO A 163 -32.78 -18.05 11.57
CA PRO A 163 -33.42 -19.30 11.19
C PRO A 163 -34.89 -19.33 11.62
N VAL A 164 -35.70 -20.11 10.90
CA VAL A 164 -37.16 -20.14 11.11
C VAL A 164 -37.56 -21.39 11.89
N LEU A 165 -38.30 -21.22 13.00
CA LEU A 165 -38.84 -22.34 13.77
C LEU A 165 -40.03 -22.94 13.02
N SER A 166 -39.97 -24.25 12.77
CA SER A 166 -41.05 -25.08 12.24
C SER A 166 -41.37 -26.20 13.23
N ALA A 167 -42.64 -26.63 13.30
CA ALA A 167 -43.06 -27.68 14.23
C ALA A 167 -42.32 -28.99 13.98
N ASN A 168 -42.26 -29.45 12.72
CA ASN A 168 -41.50 -30.62 12.31
C ASN A 168 -40.64 -30.40 11.08
N GLY A 169 -40.89 -29.38 10.25
CA GLY A 169 -40.33 -29.26 8.91
C GLY A 169 -40.99 -30.22 7.91
N TYR A 170 -41.33 -29.71 6.73
CA TYR A 170 -41.95 -30.47 5.64
C TYR A 170 -40.86 -30.91 4.67
N CYS A 171 -40.93 -32.15 4.22
CA CYS A 171 -40.03 -32.63 3.18
C CYS A 171 -40.48 -32.09 1.82
N ALA A 172 -39.55 -31.69 0.96
CA ALA A 172 -39.95 -31.19 -0.36
C ALA A 172 -40.63 -32.26 -1.23
N SER A 173 -40.44 -33.54 -0.91
CA SER A 173 -41.17 -34.66 -1.52
C SER A 173 -42.68 -34.66 -1.19
N GLU A 174 -43.13 -33.96 -0.13
CA GLU A 174 -44.56 -33.85 0.22
C GLU A 174 -45.32 -32.94 -0.75
N ASP A 175 -44.69 -31.86 -1.24
CA ASP A 175 -45.22 -30.98 -2.29
C ASP A 175 -44.08 -30.35 -3.09
N SER A 176 -43.58 -31.11 -4.07
CA SER A 176 -42.41 -30.72 -4.86
C SER A 176 -42.58 -29.43 -5.68
N LEU A 177 -43.82 -29.02 -5.98
CA LEU A 177 -44.09 -27.78 -6.71
C LEU A 177 -44.07 -26.59 -5.75
N LEU A 178 -44.66 -26.72 -4.56
CA LEU A 178 -44.65 -25.68 -3.53
C LEU A 178 -43.22 -25.34 -3.12
N PHE A 179 -42.40 -26.35 -2.77
CA PHE A 179 -41.05 -26.13 -2.25
C PHE A 179 -40.01 -25.74 -3.32
N ARG A 180 -40.39 -25.72 -4.60
CA ARG A 180 -39.62 -25.06 -5.67
C ARG A 180 -39.82 -23.55 -5.72
N SER A 181 -40.80 -23.02 -4.99
CA SER A 181 -41.07 -21.58 -4.97
C SER A 181 -39.86 -20.78 -4.51
N TYR A 182 -39.57 -19.72 -5.25
CA TYR A 182 -38.50 -18.78 -4.95
C TYR A 182 -38.88 -17.82 -3.82
N PHE A 183 -40.16 -17.75 -3.45
CA PHE A 183 -40.65 -16.83 -2.45
C PHE A 183 -41.80 -17.40 -1.63
N PHE A 184 -41.85 -16.96 -0.37
CA PHE A 184 -42.99 -17.11 0.51
C PHE A 184 -43.15 -15.86 1.36
N ASP A 185 -44.36 -15.67 1.88
CA ASP A 185 -44.61 -14.66 2.89
C ASP A 185 -43.94 -15.00 4.23
N GLU A 186 -43.91 -14.01 5.12
CA GLU A 186 -43.32 -14.12 6.45
C GLU A 186 -44.02 -15.15 7.36
N ALA A 187 -45.29 -15.50 7.11
CA ALA A 187 -46.06 -16.42 7.95
C ALA A 187 -45.76 -17.90 7.63
N PHE A 188 -45.36 -18.23 6.41
CA PHE A 188 -45.02 -19.59 6.00
C PHE A 188 -43.80 -20.14 6.76
N ASP A 189 -43.91 -21.28 7.42
CA ASP A 189 -42.87 -21.86 8.28
C ASP A 189 -42.08 -23.02 7.62
N GLY A 190 -42.42 -23.39 6.38
CA GLY A 190 -41.73 -24.42 5.59
C GLY A 190 -40.52 -23.92 4.79
N ALA A 191 -40.13 -22.65 4.95
CA ALA A 191 -38.98 -22.07 4.26
C ALA A 191 -38.19 -21.12 5.18
N GLY A 192 -36.88 -21.08 4.97
CA GLY A 192 -35.96 -20.17 5.65
C GLY A 192 -36.08 -18.74 5.14
N ARG A 193 -35.57 -17.80 5.95
CA ARG A 193 -35.59 -16.36 5.63
C ARG A 193 -34.44 -16.00 4.70
N LYS A 194 -34.69 -15.00 3.86
CA LYS A 194 -33.68 -14.35 3.03
C LYS A 194 -32.88 -13.36 3.87
N GLY A 195 -31.61 -13.16 3.52
CA GLY A 195 -30.78 -12.13 4.13
C GLY A 195 -31.24 -10.71 3.76
N GLU A 196 -30.65 -9.70 4.41
CA GLU A 196 -30.84 -8.30 4.02
C GLU A 196 -29.90 -7.90 2.88
N GLY A 197 -30.36 -7.03 1.97
CA GLY A 197 -29.59 -6.54 0.83
C GLY A 197 -29.96 -5.10 0.45
N ILE A 198 -29.54 -4.67 -0.74
CA ILE A 198 -29.77 -3.30 -1.24
C ILE A 198 -31.24 -2.99 -1.55
N SER A 199 -32.09 -4.00 -1.65
CA SER A 199 -33.54 -3.84 -1.82
C SER A 199 -34.28 -3.76 -0.49
N GLU A 200 -35.40 -3.05 -0.45
CA GLU A 200 -36.24 -2.98 0.75
C GLU A 200 -36.79 -4.36 1.12
N ASN A 201 -36.94 -4.60 2.43
CA ASN A 201 -37.50 -5.85 2.91
C ASN A 201 -39.00 -5.89 2.55
N ASN A 202 -39.49 -7.05 2.14
CA ASN A 202 -40.88 -7.24 1.77
C ASN A 202 -41.44 -8.49 2.46
N ALA A 203 -42.50 -8.31 3.26
CA ALA A 203 -43.11 -9.40 4.02
C ALA A 203 -43.74 -10.49 3.13
N SER A 204 -44.11 -10.19 1.88
CA SER A 204 -44.64 -11.17 0.93
C SER A 204 -43.56 -12.05 0.30
N TYR A 205 -42.29 -11.65 0.41
CA TYR A 205 -41.15 -12.32 -0.23
C TYR A 205 -40.01 -12.57 0.76
N ALA A 206 -40.30 -12.60 2.06
CA ALA A 206 -39.28 -12.63 3.10
C ALA A 206 -38.56 -13.99 3.22
N LYS A 207 -39.19 -15.05 2.70
CA LYS A 207 -38.71 -16.45 2.77
C LYS A 207 -38.62 -17.07 1.38
N GLY A 208 -38.02 -18.25 1.26
CA GLY A 208 -37.95 -19.01 -0.01
C GLY A 208 -36.55 -19.09 -0.62
N LEU A 209 -36.38 -19.90 -1.68
CA LEU A 209 -35.09 -20.14 -2.35
C LEU A 209 -34.46 -18.88 -2.94
N GLY A 210 -35.27 -18.00 -3.52
CA GLY A 210 -34.78 -16.89 -4.33
C GLY A 210 -33.89 -15.94 -3.54
N ARG A 211 -32.91 -15.35 -4.21
CA ARG A 211 -32.12 -14.25 -3.66
C ARG A 211 -33.01 -13.02 -3.45
N TRP A 212 -32.51 -12.02 -2.71
CA TRP A 212 -33.15 -10.72 -2.64
C TRP A 212 -32.10 -9.64 -2.85
N SER A 213 -31.93 -9.20 -4.10
CA SER A 213 -30.80 -8.41 -4.57
C SER A 213 -29.46 -9.11 -4.33
N ASN A 214 -28.52 -8.46 -3.63
CA ASN A 214 -27.28 -9.07 -3.20
C ASN A 214 -27.42 -9.92 -1.92
N ALA A 215 -28.62 -10.10 -1.36
CA ALA A 215 -28.82 -10.98 -0.22
C ALA A 215 -29.03 -12.44 -0.62
N GLY A 216 -28.54 -13.36 0.21
CA GLY A 216 -28.75 -14.79 0.04
C GLY A 216 -30.21 -15.20 0.28
N GLY A 217 -30.70 -16.15 -0.50
CA GLY A 217 -32.00 -16.77 -0.33
C GLY A 217 -32.03 -17.75 0.85
N GLY A 218 -33.23 -18.08 1.33
CA GLY A 218 -33.41 -19.07 2.38
C GLY A 218 -33.43 -20.50 1.84
N GLY A 219 -33.29 -21.49 2.71
CA GLY A 219 -33.48 -22.91 2.36
C GLY A 219 -34.95 -23.33 2.47
N ASN A 220 -35.48 -24.02 1.47
CA ASN A 220 -36.84 -24.57 1.51
C ASN A 220 -36.84 -26.02 1.98
N GLY A 221 -37.95 -26.47 2.56
CA GLY A 221 -38.08 -27.86 2.99
C GLY A 221 -37.25 -28.15 4.24
N ARG A 222 -37.05 -29.43 4.54
CA ARG A 222 -36.57 -29.87 5.85
C ARG A 222 -35.06 -29.63 5.99
N PHE A 223 -34.68 -28.58 6.70
CA PHE A 223 -33.28 -28.30 7.06
C PHE A 223 -32.32 -28.06 5.88
N ALA A 224 -32.85 -27.59 4.74
CA ALA A 224 -32.00 -27.09 3.66
C ALA A 224 -31.21 -25.84 4.11
N GLY A 225 -30.02 -25.68 3.54
CA GLY A 225 -29.10 -24.60 3.89
C GLY A 225 -29.49 -23.26 3.26
N GLY A 226 -29.12 -22.16 3.91
CA GLY A 226 -29.26 -20.82 3.37
C GLY A 226 -28.20 -20.49 2.32
N GLY A 227 -28.55 -19.67 1.33
CA GLY A 227 -27.62 -19.17 0.32
C GLY A 227 -26.70 -18.09 0.90
N GLY A 228 -25.47 -17.99 0.39
CA GLY A 228 -24.52 -16.94 0.80
C GLY A 228 -24.93 -15.56 0.29
N GLY A 229 -24.58 -14.50 1.02
CA GLY A 229 -24.73 -13.11 0.57
C GLY A 229 -23.71 -12.76 -0.52
N GLY A 230 -24.03 -11.79 -1.38
CA GLY A 230 -23.19 -11.31 -2.48
C GLY A 230 -22.72 -9.86 -2.28
N ASN A 231 -21.70 -9.48 -3.03
CA ASN A 231 -21.28 -8.09 -3.22
C ASN A 231 -20.75 -7.90 -4.63
N ALA A 232 -19.44 -7.92 -4.89
CA ALA A 232 -18.92 -7.92 -6.25
C ALA A 232 -19.03 -9.33 -6.85
N GLY A 233 -18.57 -10.32 -6.10
CA GLY A 233 -18.85 -11.73 -6.33
C GLY A 233 -20.26 -12.09 -5.90
N GLY A 234 -20.89 -13.01 -6.64
CA GLY A 234 -22.14 -13.63 -6.22
C GLY A 234 -21.93 -14.60 -5.05
N GLY A 235 -22.93 -14.74 -4.20
CA GLY A 235 -22.92 -15.77 -3.14
C GLY A 235 -23.07 -17.18 -3.69
N GLY A 236 -22.68 -18.16 -2.90
CA GLY A 236 -22.83 -19.60 -3.17
C GLY A 236 -24.20 -20.14 -2.79
N LEU A 237 -24.53 -21.32 -3.33
CA LEU A 237 -25.76 -22.04 -3.07
C LEU A 237 -25.74 -22.72 -1.70
N GLY A 238 -26.89 -22.74 -1.02
CA GLY A 238 -27.11 -23.55 0.18
C GLY A 238 -27.24 -25.04 -0.14
N GLY A 239 -26.96 -25.89 0.85
CA GLY A 239 -27.03 -27.34 0.73
C GLY A 239 -28.46 -27.90 0.75
N ALA A 240 -28.59 -29.16 0.36
CA ALA A 240 -29.88 -29.86 0.23
C ALA A 240 -30.57 -30.14 1.58
N GLU A 241 -31.85 -30.53 1.55
CA GLU A 241 -32.59 -30.95 2.76
C GLU A 241 -32.16 -32.30 3.33
N ASP A 242 -32.65 -32.58 4.54
CA ASP A 242 -32.51 -33.82 5.29
C ASP A 242 -32.83 -35.06 4.44
N SER A 243 -31.79 -35.73 3.90
CA SER A 243 -31.98 -36.89 3.03
C SER A 243 -32.29 -38.20 3.77
N ILE A 244 -32.22 -38.22 5.11
CA ILE A 244 -32.50 -39.42 5.91
C ILE A 244 -33.98 -39.52 6.24
N ILE A 245 -34.62 -38.41 6.59
CA ILE A 245 -36.08 -38.38 6.86
C ILE A 245 -36.88 -38.16 5.59
N CYS A 246 -36.41 -37.32 4.67
CA CYS A 246 -37.22 -36.90 3.53
C CYS A 246 -37.28 -37.86 2.36
N ASN A 247 -36.71 -39.07 2.50
CA ASN A 247 -36.67 -40.13 1.48
C ASN A 247 -36.60 -39.51 0.09
N THR A 248 -35.51 -38.82 -0.22
CA THR A 248 -35.24 -38.41 -1.60
C THR A 248 -35.30 -39.70 -2.41
N PRO A 249 -36.27 -39.89 -3.34
CA PRO A 249 -36.37 -41.15 -4.06
C PRO A 249 -35.01 -41.49 -4.66
N GLU A 250 -34.57 -42.74 -4.51
CA GLU A 250 -33.49 -43.29 -5.32
C GLU A 250 -33.85 -43.06 -6.80
N TYR A 251 -33.32 -42.00 -7.38
CA TYR A 251 -33.10 -41.89 -8.83
C TYR A 251 -31.58 -41.95 -9.06
N ILE A 252 -31.00 -43.07 -8.65
CA ILE A 252 -29.73 -43.59 -9.16
C ILE A 252 -29.98 -44.00 -10.61
N GLY A 253 -29.76 -43.08 -11.55
CA GLY A 253 -29.90 -43.42 -12.96
C GLY A 253 -29.97 -42.29 -13.98
N GLU A 254 -29.13 -41.25 -13.90
CA GLU A 254 -28.66 -40.61 -15.15
C GLU A 254 -27.15 -40.38 -15.09
N ILE A 255 -26.44 -41.27 -15.79
CA ILE A 255 -25.14 -41.03 -16.37
C ILE A 255 -25.29 -39.83 -17.32
N ARG A 256 -24.47 -38.79 -17.19
CA ARG A 256 -24.26 -37.84 -18.31
C ARG A 256 -23.74 -38.66 -19.51
N PRO A 257 -24.37 -38.56 -20.70
CA PRO A 257 -23.83 -37.60 -21.67
C PRO A 257 -24.89 -36.82 -22.49
N LEU A 258 -24.45 -35.64 -22.93
CA LEU A 258 -25.05 -34.57 -23.77
C LEU A 258 -25.81 -35.07 -25.04
N PRO A 259 -26.55 -34.23 -25.84
CA PRO A 259 -26.79 -32.78 -25.79
C PRO A 259 -28.28 -32.35 -25.93
N TYR A 260 -28.58 -31.05 -25.72
CA TYR A 260 -29.70 -30.29 -26.28
C TYR A 260 -31.12 -30.89 -26.18
N ASN A 261 -31.86 -30.58 -25.11
CA ASN A 261 -33.12 -29.83 -25.17
C ASN A 261 -33.68 -29.67 -23.73
N ASP A 262 -33.79 -28.43 -23.29
CA ASP A 262 -34.73 -27.93 -22.29
C ASP A 262 -35.17 -28.89 -21.16
N THR A 263 -34.43 -28.94 -20.04
CA THR A 263 -34.93 -29.24 -18.68
C THR A 263 -33.84 -28.96 -17.65
N LEU A 264 -34.04 -27.94 -16.81
CA LEU A 264 -33.10 -27.53 -15.76
C LEU A 264 -32.70 -28.72 -14.85
N PRO A 265 -31.40 -28.93 -14.58
CA PRO A 265 -30.97 -29.94 -13.60
C PRO A 265 -31.59 -29.60 -12.24
N TRP A 266 -31.95 -30.62 -11.45
CA TRP A 266 -32.46 -30.44 -10.09
C TRP A 266 -31.53 -29.52 -9.28
N LEU A 267 -31.89 -28.24 -9.21
CA LEU A 267 -31.21 -27.29 -8.34
C LEU A 267 -31.79 -27.54 -6.96
N GLY A 268 -30.97 -28.12 -6.08
CA GLY A 268 -31.39 -28.49 -4.73
C GLY A 268 -32.13 -27.37 -4.02
N ILE A 269 -33.02 -27.71 -3.09
CA ILE A 269 -33.87 -26.77 -2.36
C ILE A 269 -33.13 -25.89 -1.33
N GLY A 270 -31.81 -25.77 -1.48
CA GLY A 270 -31.00 -24.81 -0.75
C GLY A 270 -31.13 -23.41 -1.32
N GLY A 271 -30.89 -22.41 -0.48
CA GLY A 271 -31.04 -21.02 -0.87
C GLY A 271 -30.10 -20.60 -1.99
N ARG A 272 -30.59 -19.76 -2.90
CA ARG A 272 -29.78 -19.16 -3.96
C ARG A 272 -28.82 -18.14 -3.37
N GLY A 273 -27.58 -18.11 -3.84
CA GLY A 273 -26.64 -17.07 -3.45
C GLY A 273 -27.07 -15.68 -3.91
N GLY A 274 -26.67 -14.65 -3.16
CA GLY A 274 -26.92 -13.25 -3.49
C GLY A 274 -26.31 -12.86 -4.83
N GLN A 275 -26.91 -11.90 -5.52
CA GLN A 275 -26.38 -11.37 -6.78
C GLN A 275 -25.03 -10.66 -6.57
N GLY A 276 -24.07 -10.94 -7.46
CA GLY A 276 -22.88 -10.11 -7.62
C GLY A 276 -23.20 -8.86 -8.43
N LEU A 277 -22.82 -7.69 -7.94
CA LEU A 277 -23.22 -6.38 -8.43
C LEU A 277 -22.26 -5.82 -9.51
N THR A 278 -21.20 -6.56 -9.87
CA THR A 278 -20.30 -6.24 -10.99
C THR A 278 -20.87 -6.64 -12.35
N SER A 279 -21.88 -7.51 -12.40
CA SER A 279 -22.71 -7.77 -13.58
C SER A 279 -24.17 -7.63 -13.16
N PRO A 280 -24.81 -6.46 -13.42
CA PRO A 280 -24.60 -5.61 -14.59
C PRO A 280 -23.77 -4.32 -14.38
N ASN A 281 -22.68 -4.35 -13.60
CA ASN A 281 -21.76 -3.23 -13.34
C ASN A 281 -22.40 -2.03 -12.63
N LEU A 282 -22.89 -2.25 -11.40
CA LEU A 282 -23.54 -1.22 -10.60
C LEU A 282 -22.55 -0.34 -9.81
N PHE A 283 -21.27 -0.73 -9.75
CA PHE A 283 -20.23 0.07 -9.10
C PHE A 283 -19.81 1.23 -10.01
N THR A 284 -19.95 2.45 -9.51
CA THR A 284 -19.49 3.67 -10.18
C THR A 284 -18.71 4.52 -9.21
N ASP A 285 -18.07 5.59 -9.69
CA ASP A 285 -17.34 6.55 -8.85
C ASP A 285 -18.20 7.21 -7.76
N SER A 286 -19.52 7.06 -7.85
CA SER A 286 -20.46 7.55 -6.84
C SER A 286 -21.40 6.48 -6.33
N THR A 287 -21.11 5.19 -6.51
CA THR A 287 -22.01 4.10 -6.10
C THR A 287 -21.24 2.92 -5.53
N ILE A 288 -21.45 2.64 -4.24
CA ILE A 288 -20.85 1.51 -3.51
C ILE A 288 -21.89 0.91 -2.55
N PHE A 289 -21.73 -0.37 -2.17
CA PHE A 289 -22.76 -1.12 -1.44
C PHE A 289 -22.16 -1.88 -0.25
N LEU A 290 -22.96 -2.09 0.80
CA LEU A 290 -22.62 -3.05 1.85
C LEU A 290 -22.69 -4.48 1.29
N GLY A 291 -21.91 -5.39 1.86
CA GLY A 291 -22.07 -6.82 1.61
C GLY A 291 -23.47 -7.28 2.00
N GLY A 292 -24.06 -8.16 1.18
CA GLY A 292 -25.37 -8.75 1.46
C GLY A 292 -25.30 -9.75 2.61
N GLY A 293 -26.38 -9.85 3.37
CA GLY A 293 -26.52 -10.89 4.40
C GLY A 293 -26.76 -12.27 3.78
N GLY A 294 -26.23 -13.31 4.43
CA GLY A 294 -26.56 -14.70 4.11
C GLY A 294 -27.99 -15.05 4.51
N GLY A 295 -28.62 -15.96 3.77
CA GLY A 295 -29.92 -16.52 4.13
C GLY A 295 -29.82 -17.60 5.20
N SER A 296 -30.96 -18.06 5.70
CA SER A 296 -31.08 -19.12 6.72
C SER A 296 -31.98 -20.25 6.24
N GLY A 297 -31.99 -21.36 6.98
CA GLY A 297 -32.95 -22.44 6.79
C GLY A 297 -33.96 -22.50 7.94
N ILE A 298 -34.64 -23.65 8.03
CA ILE A 298 -35.58 -23.94 9.11
C ILE A 298 -34.94 -24.80 10.21
N TYR A 299 -35.54 -24.83 11.40
CA TYR A 299 -35.16 -25.69 12.52
C TYR A 299 -36.40 -26.10 13.34
N THR A 300 -36.27 -27.04 14.28
CA THR A 300 -37.36 -27.46 15.17
C THR A 300 -37.02 -27.20 16.64
N SER A 301 -37.94 -27.41 17.57
CA SER A 301 -37.68 -27.21 19.00
C SER A 301 -36.61 -28.13 19.59
N SER A 302 -36.24 -29.22 18.89
CA SER A 302 -35.29 -30.23 19.36
C SER A 302 -33.89 -30.14 18.74
N ILE A 303 -33.71 -29.37 17.66
CA ILE A 303 -32.43 -29.20 16.95
C ILE A 303 -32.24 -27.75 16.51
N VAL A 304 -31.00 -27.26 16.40
CA VAL A 304 -30.70 -25.83 16.21
C VAL A 304 -30.28 -25.52 14.78
N GLY A 305 -30.84 -24.47 14.19
CA GLY A 305 -30.35 -23.85 12.95
C GLY A 305 -29.37 -22.73 13.26
N SER A 306 -28.49 -22.39 12.31
CA SER A 306 -27.64 -21.20 12.42
C SER A 306 -28.17 -20.04 11.59
N SER A 307 -27.99 -18.83 12.10
CA SER A 307 -28.29 -17.59 11.38
C SER A 307 -27.29 -17.39 10.24
N GLY A 308 -27.72 -16.74 9.18
CA GLY A 308 -26.83 -16.32 8.11
C GLY A 308 -25.80 -15.30 8.61
N GLY A 309 -24.62 -15.27 7.98
CA GLY A 309 -23.60 -14.28 8.26
C GLY A 309 -24.02 -12.88 7.79
N ASN A 310 -23.69 -11.87 8.58
CA ASN A 310 -23.82 -10.46 8.16
C ASN A 310 -22.79 -10.15 7.06
N GLY A 311 -23.14 -9.32 6.08
CA GLY A 311 -22.17 -8.89 5.07
C GLY A 311 -21.07 -7.99 5.61
N GLY A 312 -20.04 -7.72 4.81
CA GLY A 312 -18.96 -6.80 5.13
C GLY A 312 -19.38 -5.33 5.04
N GLY A 313 -18.77 -4.48 5.86
CA GLY A 313 -18.99 -3.03 5.85
C GLY A 313 -18.29 -2.31 4.69
N ILE A 314 -18.32 -0.97 4.74
CA ILE A 314 -17.61 -0.09 3.81
C ILE A 314 -16.50 0.65 4.57
N VAL A 315 -15.32 0.74 3.97
CA VAL A 315 -14.21 1.59 4.44
C VAL A 315 -13.90 2.63 3.37
N ILE A 316 -13.81 3.92 3.72
CA ILE A 316 -13.41 5.02 2.83
C ILE A 316 -12.25 5.77 3.45
N ILE A 317 -11.10 5.80 2.77
CA ILE A 317 -9.91 6.48 3.26
C ILE A 317 -9.34 7.40 2.18
N LEU A 318 -9.16 8.67 2.53
CA LEU A 318 -8.43 9.64 1.72
C LEU A 318 -7.20 10.09 2.51
N SER A 319 -6.01 9.89 1.95
CA SER A 319 -4.75 10.40 2.54
C SER A 319 -3.65 10.54 1.52
N ASN A 320 -2.53 11.21 1.82
CA ASN A 320 -1.36 11.13 0.95
C ASN A 320 -0.60 9.83 1.22
N TYR A 321 -0.36 9.52 2.50
CA TYR A 321 0.49 8.42 2.91
C TYR A 321 -0.23 7.49 3.87
N ILE A 322 -0.05 6.20 3.67
CA ILE A 322 -0.35 5.21 4.71
C ILE A 322 0.93 4.47 5.13
N LYS A 323 1.05 4.25 6.43
CA LYS A 323 2.10 3.42 7.05
C LYS A 323 1.44 2.23 7.77
N PRO A 324 1.32 1.06 7.12
CA PRO A 324 0.56 -0.08 7.65
C PRO A 324 1.18 -0.76 8.88
N ASN A 325 2.51 -0.72 9.06
CA ASN A 325 3.23 -1.47 10.12
C ASN A 325 2.81 -2.96 10.27
N GLY A 326 2.42 -3.62 9.18
CA GLY A 326 1.96 -5.02 9.19
C GLY A 326 0.46 -5.22 9.48
N PHE A 327 -0.30 -4.14 9.68
CA PHE A 327 -1.76 -4.19 9.84
C PHE A 327 -2.49 -3.97 8.52
N GLY A 328 -3.71 -4.50 8.43
CA GLY A 328 -4.54 -4.48 7.23
C GLY A 328 -5.82 -3.65 7.37
N ILE A 329 -6.53 -3.54 6.25
CA ILE A 329 -7.87 -2.99 6.16
C ILE A 329 -8.78 -4.14 5.73
N ILE A 330 -9.78 -4.45 6.54
CA ILE A 330 -10.57 -5.67 6.46
C ILE A 330 -12.05 -5.29 6.42
N ALA A 331 -12.75 -5.75 5.40
CA ALA A 331 -14.18 -5.58 5.21
C ALA A 331 -14.81 -6.92 4.79
N ASP A 332 -14.43 -8.00 5.47
CA ASP A 332 -14.87 -9.34 5.09
C ASP A 332 -16.35 -9.59 5.44
N GLY A 333 -16.97 -10.52 4.73
CA GLY A 333 -18.25 -11.08 5.10
C GLY A 333 -18.17 -11.87 6.40
N GLY A 334 -19.20 -11.78 7.23
CA GLY A 334 -19.31 -12.55 8.46
C GLY A 334 -19.38 -14.04 8.14
N SER A 335 -18.47 -14.81 8.72
CA SER A 335 -18.49 -16.28 8.66
C SER A 335 -19.43 -16.85 9.72
N VAL A 336 -20.17 -17.90 9.38
CA VAL A 336 -21.03 -18.63 10.32
C VAL A 336 -20.19 -19.67 11.04
N THR A 337 -19.85 -19.40 12.31
CA THR A 337 -18.95 -20.25 13.11
C THR A 337 -19.67 -21.31 13.93
N SER A 338 -20.97 -21.15 14.17
CA SER A 338 -21.79 -22.15 14.87
C SER A 338 -22.05 -23.34 13.96
N ILE A 339 -21.88 -24.55 14.53
CA ILE A 339 -22.24 -25.79 13.85
C ILE A 339 -23.71 -26.06 14.15
N ALA A 340 -24.55 -26.01 13.13
CA ALA A 340 -25.98 -26.27 13.25
C ALA A 340 -26.27 -27.77 13.32
N THR A 341 -27.37 -28.15 13.98
CA THR A 341 -27.89 -29.53 13.95
C THR A 341 -29.13 -29.70 13.08
N ALA A 342 -29.68 -28.58 12.59
CA ALA A 342 -30.72 -28.49 11.59
C ALA A 342 -30.11 -27.96 10.28
N SER A 343 -30.34 -26.69 9.93
CA SER A 343 -29.83 -26.04 8.72
C SER A 343 -28.65 -25.11 9.00
N GLY A 344 -27.69 -25.08 8.06
CA GLY A 344 -26.61 -24.10 8.06
C GLY A 344 -27.03 -22.78 7.41
N GLY A 345 -26.78 -21.65 8.08
CA GLY A 345 -26.91 -20.32 7.50
C GLY A 345 -25.82 -20.01 6.48
N GLY A 346 -26.14 -19.27 5.43
CA GLY A 346 -25.16 -18.86 4.41
C GLY A 346 -24.18 -17.81 4.95
N GLY A 347 -22.96 -17.76 4.41
CA GLY A 347 -21.96 -16.76 4.76
C GLY A 347 -22.34 -15.36 4.26
N GLY A 348 -21.91 -14.30 4.95
CA GLY A 348 -22.15 -12.92 4.49
C GLY A 348 -21.29 -12.57 3.28
N GLY A 349 -21.78 -11.72 2.38
CA GLY A 349 -20.98 -11.20 1.27
C GLY A 349 -19.88 -10.24 1.75
N GLY A 350 -18.75 -10.17 1.06
CA GLY A 350 -17.68 -9.22 1.33
C GLY A 350 -18.14 -7.76 1.22
N GLY A 351 -17.36 -6.85 1.78
CA GLY A 351 -17.64 -5.42 1.83
C GLY A 351 -16.97 -4.62 0.72
N VAL A 352 -16.73 -3.34 0.99
CA VAL A 352 -16.04 -2.43 0.06
C VAL A 352 -14.91 -1.71 0.78
N ILE A 353 -13.74 -1.64 0.15
CA ILE A 353 -12.66 -0.76 0.57
C ILE A 353 -12.43 0.27 -0.53
N VAL A 354 -12.67 1.55 -0.22
CA VAL A 354 -12.32 2.70 -1.05
C VAL A 354 -11.06 3.35 -0.49
N PHE A 355 -10.04 3.46 -1.32
CA PHE A 355 -8.73 3.94 -0.94
C PHE A 355 -8.20 4.91 -1.98
N ASP A 356 -8.18 6.20 -1.66
CA ASP A 356 -7.63 7.24 -2.54
C ASP A 356 -6.38 7.82 -1.88
N ILE A 357 -5.25 7.17 -2.14
CA ILE A 357 -3.97 7.43 -1.47
C ILE A 357 -2.84 7.64 -2.48
N GLU A 358 -1.90 8.54 -2.20
CA GLU A 358 -0.75 8.81 -3.08
C GLU A 358 0.33 7.73 -2.97
N LYS A 359 0.66 7.27 -1.75
CA LYS A 359 1.72 6.27 -1.54
C LYS A 359 1.52 5.41 -0.28
N VAL A 360 1.83 4.13 -0.41
CA VAL A 360 1.91 3.15 0.70
C VAL A 360 3.38 2.91 1.06
N GLN A 361 3.73 3.04 2.34
CA GLN A 361 5.13 2.97 2.79
C GLN A 361 5.68 1.53 2.91
N SER A 362 4.82 0.53 3.08
CA SER A 362 5.16 -0.90 3.15
C SER A 362 4.00 -1.74 2.62
N ASP A 363 4.14 -3.06 2.53
CA ASP A 363 3.03 -3.94 2.17
C ASP A 363 1.79 -3.70 3.05
N ILE A 364 0.61 -3.71 2.42
CA ILE A 364 -0.69 -3.62 3.07
C ILE A 364 -1.62 -4.74 2.58
N ILE A 365 -2.33 -5.36 3.52
CA ILE A 365 -3.37 -6.35 3.22
C ILE A 365 -4.70 -5.62 3.15
N LEU A 366 -5.40 -5.77 2.03
CA LEU A 366 -6.76 -5.29 1.84
C LEU A 366 -7.67 -6.51 1.68
N SER A 367 -8.52 -6.79 2.65
CA SER A 367 -9.37 -7.99 2.63
C SER A 367 -10.84 -7.61 2.49
N VAL A 368 -11.48 -8.18 1.48
CA VAL A 368 -12.92 -8.06 1.21
C VAL A 368 -13.51 -9.44 0.93
N LYS A 369 -13.03 -10.47 1.61
CA LYS A 369 -13.44 -11.86 1.36
C LYS A 369 -14.90 -12.09 1.70
N GLY A 370 -15.52 -13.04 1.03
CA GLY A 370 -16.81 -13.58 1.46
C GLY A 370 -16.69 -14.38 2.76
N GLY A 371 -17.74 -14.37 3.58
CA GLY A 371 -17.80 -15.16 4.81
C GLY A 371 -18.04 -16.65 4.52
N LYS A 372 -17.51 -17.54 5.36
CA LYS A 372 -17.77 -18.98 5.27
C LYS A 372 -19.21 -19.33 5.66
N GLY A 373 -19.84 -20.22 4.90
CA GLY A 373 -21.16 -20.79 5.20
C GLY A 373 -21.15 -21.72 6.42
N GLY A 374 -22.30 -21.84 7.09
CA GLY A 374 -22.44 -22.60 8.33
C GLY A 374 -22.33 -24.10 8.10
N ASN A 375 -21.54 -24.77 8.94
CA ASN A 375 -21.44 -26.23 8.96
C ASN A 375 -22.66 -26.87 9.63
N THR A 376 -22.92 -28.14 9.32
CA THR A 376 -23.95 -28.97 9.97
C THR A 376 -23.35 -30.23 10.63
N GLN A 377 -24.07 -30.79 11.62
CA GLN A 377 -23.77 -32.06 12.31
C GLN A 377 -25.06 -32.68 12.89
N GLY A 378 -25.19 -34.00 12.98
CA GLY A 378 -26.28 -34.66 13.71
C GLY A 378 -26.78 -35.97 13.10
N VAL A 379 -27.85 -36.53 13.68
CA VAL A 379 -28.43 -37.84 13.31
C VAL A 379 -28.93 -37.94 11.86
N ASN A 380 -29.05 -36.82 11.15
CA ASN A 380 -29.57 -36.72 9.79
C ASN A 380 -28.62 -35.89 8.89
N LEU A 381 -28.56 -36.21 7.59
CA LEU A 381 -27.76 -35.48 6.60
C LEU A 381 -28.46 -34.16 6.20
N SER A 382 -28.13 -33.06 6.88
CA SER A 382 -28.77 -31.76 6.69
C SER A 382 -27.91 -30.72 5.96
N GLY A 383 -28.57 -29.73 5.36
CA GLY A 383 -27.99 -28.77 4.44
C GLY A 383 -27.06 -27.74 5.07
N PRO A 384 -25.76 -27.74 4.75
CA PRO A 384 -24.84 -26.67 5.12
C PRO A 384 -25.12 -25.37 4.34
N GLY A 385 -24.63 -24.24 4.86
CA GLY A 385 -24.83 -22.94 4.22
C GLY A 385 -23.89 -22.68 3.04
N GLY A 386 -24.34 -21.91 2.06
CA GLY A 386 -23.50 -21.45 0.94
C GLY A 386 -22.47 -20.41 1.37
N GLY A 387 -21.32 -20.35 0.69
CA GLY A 387 -20.28 -19.35 0.95
C GLY A 387 -20.68 -17.94 0.49
N GLY A 388 -20.26 -16.89 1.18
CA GLY A 388 -20.50 -15.50 0.75
C GLY A 388 -19.65 -15.12 -0.47
N GLY A 389 -20.12 -14.23 -1.33
CA GLY A 389 -19.34 -13.71 -2.46
C GLY A 389 -18.30 -12.69 -2.01
N GLY A 390 -17.17 -12.57 -2.72
CA GLY A 390 -16.14 -11.56 -2.46
C GLY A 390 -16.63 -10.13 -2.73
N GLY A 391 -16.02 -9.17 -2.06
CA GLY A 391 -16.29 -7.73 -2.18
C GLY A 391 -15.42 -7.03 -3.21
N ILE A 392 -15.31 -5.70 -3.12
CA ILE A 392 -14.54 -4.91 -4.07
C ILE A 392 -13.56 -3.95 -3.39
N VAL A 393 -12.36 -3.85 -3.96
CA VAL A 393 -11.37 -2.83 -3.61
C VAL A 393 -11.32 -1.78 -4.71
N LEU A 394 -11.56 -0.52 -4.35
CA LEU A 394 -11.59 0.65 -5.23
C LEU A 394 -10.40 1.54 -4.89
N ASN A 395 -9.50 1.73 -5.84
CA ASN A 395 -8.25 2.46 -5.67
C ASN A 395 -8.22 3.73 -6.53
N GLY A 396 -7.84 4.86 -5.94
CA GLY A 396 -7.69 6.14 -6.63
C GLY A 396 -6.44 6.24 -7.50
N LEU A 397 -5.47 5.34 -7.35
CA LEU A 397 -4.27 5.30 -8.18
C LEU A 397 -4.52 4.63 -9.54
N PRO A 398 -3.67 4.92 -10.55
CA PRO A 398 -3.79 4.31 -11.88
C PRO A 398 -3.55 2.80 -11.90
N ILE A 399 -2.66 2.31 -11.04
CA ILE A 399 -2.24 0.90 -10.98
C ILE A 399 -2.06 0.53 -9.50
N PHE A 400 -2.44 -0.69 -9.12
CA PHE A 400 -2.06 -1.28 -7.84
C PHE A 400 -0.56 -1.60 -7.85
N ASP A 401 0.23 -0.88 -7.06
CA ASP A 401 1.63 -1.22 -6.74
C ASP A 401 1.71 -2.64 -6.15
N SER A 402 2.83 -3.35 -6.33
CA SER A 402 3.05 -4.72 -5.81
C SER A 402 2.95 -4.82 -4.29
N LYS A 403 3.00 -3.67 -3.59
CA LYS A 403 2.77 -3.54 -2.14
C LYS A 403 1.31 -3.74 -1.72
N PHE A 404 0.36 -3.69 -2.65
CA PHE A 404 -1.05 -3.94 -2.36
C PHE A 404 -1.38 -5.42 -2.53
N LYS A 405 -1.78 -6.07 -1.44
CA LYS A 405 -2.23 -7.47 -1.44
C LYS A 405 -3.73 -7.51 -1.23
N ALA A 406 -4.48 -7.41 -2.32
CA ALA A 406 -5.93 -7.50 -2.30
C ALA A 406 -6.38 -8.96 -2.17
N GLN A 407 -7.19 -9.23 -1.16
CA GLN A 407 -7.77 -10.53 -0.86
C GLN A 407 -9.28 -10.45 -1.16
N ILE A 408 -9.65 -10.99 -2.31
CA ILE A 408 -11.00 -10.86 -2.89
C ILE A 408 -11.74 -12.20 -2.99
N ASP A 409 -11.25 -13.23 -2.30
CA ASP A 409 -11.80 -14.58 -2.38
C ASP A 409 -13.28 -14.63 -2.00
N GLY A 410 -14.04 -15.49 -2.68
CA GLY A 410 -15.31 -15.94 -2.15
C GLY A 410 -15.12 -16.72 -0.86
N GLY A 411 -16.13 -16.69 0.01
CA GLY A 411 -16.18 -17.51 1.20
C GLY A 411 -16.42 -18.98 0.83
N GLN A 412 -15.83 -19.88 1.59
CA GLN A 412 -16.09 -21.32 1.44
C GLN A 412 -17.52 -21.68 1.86
N SER A 413 -18.07 -22.72 1.25
CA SER A 413 -19.31 -23.33 1.69
C SER A 413 -19.13 -24.00 3.06
N GLY A 414 -20.25 -24.21 3.76
CA GLY A 414 -20.28 -25.09 4.90
C GLY A 414 -20.13 -26.55 4.46
N ILE A 415 -19.80 -27.40 5.42
CA ILE A 415 -19.72 -28.85 5.23
C ILE A 415 -20.53 -29.60 6.28
N VAL A 416 -20.88 -30.84 5.97
CA VAL A 416 -21.38 -31.81 6.95
C VAL A 416 -20.17 -32.39 7.68
N THR A 417 -20.07 -32.15 8.99
CA THR A 417 -18.82 -32.39 9.74
C THR A 417 -18.68 -33.80 10.31
N ASP A 418 -19.79 -34.51 10.51
CA ASP A 418 -19.85 -35.85 11.08
C ASP A 418 -20.01 -36.96 10.03
N ASN A 419 -20.06 -36.60 8.74
CA ASN A 419 -20.08 -37.53 7.62
C ASN A 419 -19.13 -37.05 6.51
N ALA A 420 -17.89 -37.57 6.53
CA ALA A 420 -16.84 -37.19 5.59
C ALA A 420 -17.18 -37.45 4.11
N THR A 421 -18.07 -38.41 3.82
CA THR A 421 -18.54 -38.70 2.45
C THR A 421 -19.61 -37.73 1.92
N ALA A 422 -20.28 -36.98 2.80
CA ALA A 422 -21.30 -36.00 2.41
C ALA A 422 -20.71 -34.65 1.97
N GLY A 423 -19.50 -34.30 2.43
CA GLY A 423 -18.77 -33.11 1.99
C GLY A 423 -19.57 -31.81 2.12
N THR A 424 -19.74 -31.09 1.01
CA THR A 424 -20.50 -29.83 0.94
C THR A 424 -22.01 -30.04 0.80
N PHE A 425 -22.48 -31.28 0.58
CA PHE A 425 -23.90 -31.63 0.44
C PHE A 425 -24.69 -30.68 -0.48
N SER A 426 -24.13 -30.44 -1.68
CA SER A 426 -24.62 -29.53 -2.73
C SER A 426 -24.50 -28.04 -2.45
N SER A 427 -23.98 -27.62 -1.29
CA SER A 427 -23.59 -26.22 -1.10
C SER A 427 -22.35 -25.88 -1.92
N THR A 428 -22.23 -24.60 -2.29
CA THR A 428 -21.10 -24.10 -3.10
C THR A 428 -20.42 -22.92 -2.43
N ASP A 429 -19.15 -22.73 -2.78
CA ASP A 429 -18.39 -21.53 -2.42
C ASP A 429 -19.01 -20.30 -3.10
N GLY A 430 -18.73 -19.12 -2.54
CA GLY A 430 -19.04 -17.86 -3.20
C GLY A 430 -18.05 -17.56 -4.32
N ASN A 431 -18.45 -16.69 -5.25
CA ASN A 431 -17.56 -16.23 -6.31
C ASN A 431 -16.58 -15.18 -5.80
N PHE A 432 -15.44 -15.06 -6.48
CA PHE A 432 -14.47 -14.02 -6.24
C PHE A 432 -15.07 -12.62 -6.45
N GLY A 433 -14.55 -11.67 -5.69
CA GLY A 433 -14.80 -10.25 -5.84
C GLY A 433 -14.01 -9.62 -7.00
N THR A 434 -13.75 -8.33 -6.92
CA THR A 434 -12.93 -7.64 -7.94
C THR A 434 -12.12 -6.49 -7.35
N THR A 435 -11.25 -5.89 -8.16
CA THR A 435 -10.62 -4.60 -7.88
C THR A 435 -10.85 -3.63 -9.04
N ARG A 436 -10.82 -2.31 -8.77
CA ARG A 436 -10.91 -1.27 -9.80
C ARG A 436 -10.01 -0.09 -9.45
N ASN A 437 -9.21 0.34 -10.42
CA ASN A 437 -8.30 1.49 -10.33
C ASN A 437 -8.96 2.78 -10.84
N ASN A 438 -8.26 3.90 -10.68
CA ASN A 438 -8.70 5.24 -11.11
C ASN A 438 -10.06 5.65 -10.52
N TYR A 439 -10.34 5.20 -9.29
CA TYR A 439 -11.58 5.52 -8.61
C TYR A 439 -11.54 6.94 -8.01
N ALA A 440 -12.41 7.82 -8.47
CA ALA A 440 -12.52 9.17 -7.95
C ALA A 440 -13.57 9.26 -6.83
N VAL A 441 -13.15 9.59 -5.61
CA VAL A 441 -14.10 9.82 -4.51
C VAL A 441 -14.96 11.07 -4.80
N PRO A 442 -16.30 11.00 -4.68
CA PRO A 442 -17.20 12.10 -5.00
C PRO A 442 -17.17 13.17 -3.90
N LEU A 443 -16.31 14.18 -4.07
CA LEU A 443 -16.24 15.37 -3.23
C LEU A 443 -17.06 16.52 -3.83
N THR A 444 -18.07 17.01 -3.13
CA THR A 444 -18.98 18.04 -3.64
C THR A 444 -18.63 19.43 -3.10
N GLY A 445 -18.18 20.30 -4.00
CA GLY A 445 -17.98 21.73 -3.71
C GLY A 445 -16.73 22.08 -2.91
N PHE A 446 -15.83 21.13 -2.71
CA PHE A 446 -14.50 21.34 -2.12
C PHE A 446 -13.50 20.35 -2.73
N LEU A 447 -12.21 20.62 -2.52
CA LEU A 447 -11.11 19.73 -2.90
C LEU A 447 -10.47 19.20 -1.62
N PHE A 448 -9.77 18.07 -1.67
CA PHE A 448 -8.98 17.65 -0.51
C PHE A 448 -7.68 18.48 -0.40
N ASN A 449 -7.81 19.77 -0.08
CA ASN A 449 -6.70 20.72 0.00
C ASN A 449 -6.35 21.07 1.45
N SER A 450 -5.28 20.43 1.95
CA SER A 450 -4.79 20.61 3.31
C SER A 450 -3.29 20.87 3.32
N ILE A 451 -2.78 21.42 4.42
CA ILE A 451 -1.36 21.75 4.61
C ILE A 451 -0.92 21.31 6.01
N LEU A 452 0.35 20.95 6.17
CA LEU A 452 0.95 20.55 7.45
C LEU A 452 0.74 21.59 8.56
N GLU A 453 0.80 21.17 9.81
CA GLU A 453 0.45 21.98 10.99
C GLU A 453 1.38 23.18 11.26
N ASN A 454 0.99 23.99 12.25
CA ASN A 454 1.74 25.14 12.75
C ASN A 454 3.18 24.79 13.17
N GLN A 455 4.11 25.72 12.94
CA GLN A 455 5.52 25.58 13.33
C GLN A 455 5.93 26.67 14.34
N ARG A 456 6.97 26.38 15.14
CA ARG A 456 7.62 27.35 16.04
C ARG A 456 9.12 27.36 15.74
N ILE A 457 9.70 28.51 15.44
CA ILE A 457 11.12 28.65 15.09
C ILE A 457 11.75 29.87 15.78
N CYS A 458 13.08 29.95 15.83
CA CYS A 458 13.75 31.15 16.31
C CYS A 458 13.78 32.23 15.21
N ILE A 459 13.83 33.50 15.62
CA ILE A 459 13.90 34.63 14.69
C ILE A 459 15.14 34.55 13.78
N GLY A 460 14.91 34.61 12.47
CA GLY A 460 15.93 34.49 11.43
C GLY A 460 16.18 33.05 10.98
N ASP A 461 15.55 32.05 11.59
CA ASP A 461 15.64 30.67 11.12
C ASP A 461 14.73 30.44 9.89
N VAL A 462 15.10 29.43 9.09
CA VAL A 462 14.30 28.94 7.96
C VAL A 462 13.29 27.91 8.48
N PRO A 463 11.97 28.11 8.28
CA PRO A 463 10.97 27.10 8.67
C PRO A 463 11.13 25.80 7.89
N GLN A 464 10.61 24.70 8.43
CA GLN A 464 10.50 23.45 7.66
C GLN A 464 9.54 23.65 6.48
N MET A 465 9.77 22.90 5.40
CA MET A 465 8.91 22.90 4.22
C MET A 465 7.44 22.66 4.60
N LEU A 466 6.56 23.49 4.05
CA LEU A 466 5.11 23.35 4.16
C LEU A 466 4.63 22.41 3.06
N ASN A 467 4.53 21.13 3.38
CA ASN A 467 3.95 20.15 2.47
C ASN A 467 2.44 20.33 2.44
N GLY A 468 1.88 20.37 1.24
CA GLY A 468 0.44 20.39 1.05
C GLY A 468 -0.04 19.06 0.48
N SER A 469 -1.26 18.65 0.83
CA SER A 469 -1.84 17.41 0.31
C SER A 469 -1.89 17.40 -1.20
N SER A 470 -1.84 16.21 -1.79
CA SER A 470 -2.22 16.03 -3.18
C SER A 470 -3.74 16.21 -3.26
N PRO A 471 -4.24 17.28 -3.92
CA PRO A 471 -5.67 17.55 -3.93
C PRO A 471 -6.43 16.38 -4.54
N LYS A 472 -7.63 16.13 -4.01
CA LYS A 472 -8.60 15.16 -4.54
C LYS A 472 -9.89 15.88 -4.89
N GLY A 473 -10.69 15.30 -5.79
CA GLY A 473 -11.88 15.93 -6.37
C GLY A 473 -11.55 16.83 -7.56
N GLY A 474 -12.58 17.44 -8.17
CA GLY A 474 -12.43 18.19 -9.42
C GLY A 474 -12.22 17.28 -10.65
N ASP A 475 -11.54 17.79 -11.67
CA ASP A 475 -11.21 17.07 -12.92
C ASP A 475 -9.83 16.41 -12.93
N GLY A 476 -9.14 16.40 -11.78
CA GLY A 476 -7.78 15.89 -11.63
C GLY A 476 -6.68 16.85 -12.09
N THR A 477 -7.02 18.02 -12.64
CA THR A 477 -6.06 19.07 -13.00
C THR A 477 -6.09 20.19 -11.97
N TYR A 478 -4.97 20.40 -11.26
CA TYR A 478 -4.89 21.34 -10.15
C TYR A 478 -3.99 22.54 -10.44
N VAL A 479 -4.49 23.74 -10.16
CA VAL A 479 -3.70 24.97 -10.11
C VAL A 479 -3.52 25.40 -8.65
N TYR A 480 -2.27 25.63 -8.24
CA TYR A 480 -1.92 25.99 -6.88
C TYR A 480 -1.64 27.50 -6.75
N GLU A 481 -2.04 28.07 -5.62
CA GLU A 481 -1.64 29.42 -5.22
C GLU A 481 -1.39 29.49 -3.71
N TRP A 482 -0.14 29.68 -3.32
CA TRP A 482 0.24 30.02 -1.96
C TRP A 482 0.12 31.51 -1.66
N GLN A 483 -0.50 31.80 -0.51
CA GLN A 483 -0.61 33.14 0.04
C GLN A 483 -0.01 33.21 1.44
N LYS A 484 0.55 34.37 1.78
CA LYS A 484 1.04 34.68 3.13
C LYS A 484 0.44 35.96 3.69
N ARG A 485 0.41 36.07 5.01
CA ARG A 485 0.16 37.32 5.76
C ARG A 485 0.91 37.34 7.08
N THR A 486 1.18 38.52 7.62
CA THR A 486 1.59 38.69 9.03
C THR A 486 0.37 39.07 9.88
N MET A 487 0.58 39.30 11.18
CA MET A 487 -0.49 39.81 12.07
C MET A 487 -0.98 41.21 11.68
N SER A 488 -0.17 42.00 10.95
CA SER A 488 -0.44 43.39 10.59
C SER A 488 -0.78 43.59 9.11
N THR A 489 -0.71 42.55 8.27
CA THR A 489 -0.98 42.65 6.83
C THR A 489 -2.17 41.79 6.38
N GLY A 490 -2.74 42.13 5.22
CA GLY A 490 -3.66 41.26 4.49
C GLY A 490 -2.94 40.06 3.83
N TRP A 491 -3.72 39.17 3.23
CA TRP A 491 -3.21 38.07 2.40
C TRP A 491 -2.59 38.59 1.10
N SER A 492 -1.42 38.07 0.74
CA SER A 492 -0.69 38.40 -0.48
C SER A 492 -0.10 37.14 -1.12
N ILE A 493 0.00 37.12 -2.46
CA ILE A 493 0.52 35.98 -3.24
C ILE A 493 2.05 35.91 -3.11
N ILE A 494 2.60 34.69 -3.11
CA ILE A 494 4.05 34.43 -3.05
C ILE A 494 4.60 34.23 -4.48
N ALA A 495 5.84 34.65 -4.75
CA ALA A 495 6.43 34.61 -6.10
C ALA A 495 6.50 33.20 -6.74
N ASP A 496 6.66 32.13 -5.95
CA ASP A 496 6.69 30.73 -6.39
C ASP A 496 5.41 29.96 -5.98
N SER A 497 4.25 30.60 -6.08
CA SER A 497 2.98 30.08 -5.54
C SER A 497 2.39 28.87 -6.25
N LEU A 498 2.92 28.48 -7.42
CA LEU A 498 2.32 27.47 -8.30
C LEU A 498 2.70 26.02 -7.97
N ARG A 499 3.59 25.81 -7.00
CA ARG A 499 4.02 24.46 -6.59
C ARG A 499 3.09 23.90 -5.51
N ARG A 500 2.96 22.57 -5.48
CA ARG A 500 2.18 21.85 -4.44
C ARG A 500 2.68 22.19 -3.03
N ASP A 501 4.00 22.14 -2.84
CA ASP A 501 4.70 22.36 -1.57
C ASP A 501 5.45 23.69 -1.58
N LEU A 502 5.62 24.30 -0.41
CA LEU A 502 6.28 25.59 -0.26
C LEU A 502 7.41 25.51 0.76
N GLN A 503 8.62 25.92 0.38
CA GLN A 503 9.72 26.18 1.33
C GLN A 503 9.72 27.66 1.70
N PRO A 504 9.30 28.04 2.93
CA PRO A 504 9.33 29.44 3.33
C PRO A 504 10.78 29.95 3.47
N PRO A 505 11.04 31.24 3.24
CA PRO A 505 12.33 31.86 3.53
C PRO A 505 12.53 32.01 5.05
N ALA A 506 13.73 32.44 5.46
CA ALA A 506 13.97 32.84 6.85
C ALA A 506 12.98 33.95 7.28
N LEU A 507 12.37 33.78 8.46
CA LEU A 507 11.30 34.66 8.94
C LEU A 507 11.71 35.47 10.16
N PHE A 508 11.27 36.73 10.17
CA PHE A 508 11.52 37.67 11.27
C PHE A 508 10.27 38.00 12.09
N ASP A 509 9.08 37.74 11.53
CA ASP A 509 7.78 37.96 12.15
C ASP A 509 6.87 36.74 11.99
N THR A 510 5.95 36.57 12.95
CA THR A 510 4.93 35.52 12.87
C THR A 510 4.11 35.68 11.58
N THR A 511 4.20 34.66 10.73
CA THR A 511 3.64 34.67 9.38
C THR A 511 2.69 33.49 9.22
N PHE A 512 1.51 33.76 8.67
CA PHE A 512 0.53 32.74 8.34
C PHE A 512 0.56 32.43 6.86
N TYR A 513 0.41 31.15 6.53
CA TYR A 513 0.37 30.64 5.17
C TYR A 513 -0.94 29.91 4.92
N ARG A 514 -1.46 30.01 3.70
CA ARG A 514 -2.56 29.19 3.21
C ARG A 514 -2.33 28.85 1.74
N ARG A 515 -2.89 27.73 1.30
CA ARG A 515 -2.85 27.28 -0.08
C ARG A 515 -4.26 27.31 -0.67
N ILE A 516 -4.42 27.94 -1.83
CA ILE A 516 -5.62 27.88 -2.63
C ILE A 516 -5.36 26.89 -3.77
N VAL A 517 -6.32 26.01 -4.00
CA VAL A 517 -6.29 25.08 -5.13
C VAL A 517 -7.55 25.28 -5.95
N SER A 518 -7.40 25.33 -7.27
CA SER A 518 -8.52 25.31 -8.20
C SER A 518 -8.45 24.13 -9.17
N SER A 519 -9.61 23.55 -9.47
CA SER A 519 -9.80 22.48 -10.46
C SER A 519 -11.26 22.49 -10.91
N ALA A 520 -11.52 22.42 -12.22
CA ALA A 520 -12.87 22.43 -12.80
C ALA A 520 -13.85 23.49 -12.24
N GLY A 521 -13.38 24.70 -11.91
CA GLY A 521 -14.20 25.77 -11.33
C GLY A 521 -14.50 25.62 -9.82
N VAL A 522 -14.07 24.54 -9.18
CA VAL A 522 -14.03 24.42 -7.72
C VAL A 522 -12.79 25.14 -7.21
N ILE A 523 -12.98 26.05 -6.26
CA ILE A 523 -11.89 26.73 -5.56
C ILE A 523 -11.95 26.32 -4.11
N ASP A 524 -10.87 25.70 -3.62
CA ASP A 524 -10.76 25.32 -2.23
C ASP A 524 -9.55 25.98 -1.55
N THR A 525 -9.78 26.53 -0.38
CA THR A 525 -8.78 27.26 0.40
C THR A 525 -8.48 26.47 1.65
N SER A 526 -7.21 26.09 1.82
CA SER A 526 -6.76 25.37 3.00
C SER A 526 -7.01 26.22 4.26
N ILE A 527 -7.10 25.55 5.40
CA ILE A 527 -6.96 26.22 6.70
C ILE A 527 -5.59 26.93 6.72
N ALA A 528 -5.55 28.14 7.27
CA ALA A 528 -4.32 28.88 7.42
C ALA A 528 -3.49 28.32 8.59
N ILE A 529 -2.19 28.13 8.37
CA ILE A 529 -1.25 27.72 9.42
C ILE A 529 -0.34 28.88 9.80
N GLY A 530 0.08 28.92 11.04
CA GLY A 530 0.99 29.92 11.59
C GLY A 530 2.40 29.37 11.77
N ILE A 531 3.38 30.13 11.31
CA ILE A 531 4.79 29.97 11.70
C ILE A 531 5.07 31.03 12.76
N TYR A 532 5.12 30.60 14.02
CA TYR A 532 5.29 31.46 15.17
C TYR A 532 6.77 31.70 15.44
N ILE A 533 7.18 32.98 15.44
CA ILE A 533 8.57 33.37 15.62
C ILE A 533 8.85 33.68 17.08
N HIS A 534 9.80 32.95 17.66
CA HIS A 534 10.32 33.21 19.01
C HIS A 534 11.48 34.20 18.94
N LYS A 535 11.56 35.11 19.91
CA LYS A 535 12.60 36.14 19.95
C LYS A 535 13.94 35.53 20.33
N LYS A 536 15.04 36.03 19.77
CA LYS A 536 16.41 35.65 20.19
C LYS A 536 16.56 35.83 21.69
N ILE A 537 17.15 34.83 22.34
CA ILE A 537 17.53 34.88 23.76
C ILE A 537 18.66 35.91 23.92
N GLN A 538 18.50 36.85 24.84
CA GLN A 538 19.48 37.91 25.10
C GLN A 538 19.97 37.90 26.54
N GLY A 539 21.20 38.38 26.73
CA GLY A 539 21.81 38.52 28.05
C GLY A 539 22.19 37.18 28.68
N ASN A 540 22.54 36.17 27.89
CA ASN A 540 23.19 34.96 28.39
C ASN A 540 24.71 35.22 28.54
N ASN A 541 25.08 35.94 29.60
CA ASN A 541 26.47 36.31 29.84
C ASN A 541 26.97 35.53 31.06
N ILE A 542 28.23 35.10 30.99
CA ILE A 542 28.95 34.50 32.12
C ILE A 542 30.26 35.26 32.34
N TRP A 543 30.74 35.29 33.56
CA TRP A 543 32.02 35.91 33.93
C TRP A 543 32.62 35.25 35.16
N GLY A 544 33.90 35.49 35.34
CA GLY A 544 34.75 34.90 36.37
C GLY A 544 36.08 34.63 35.71
N VAL A 545 37.06 35.50 35.94
CA VAL A 545 38.42 35.31 35.44
C VAL A 545 39.26 34.94 36.64
N ASP A 546 40.02 33.88 36.49
CA ASP A 546 40.96 33.43 37.52
C ASP A 546 42.26 33.02 36.83
N THR A 547 43.37 33.33 37.47
CA THR A 547 44.72 32.99 37.01
C THR A 547 45.39 32.31 38.18
N ILE A 548 45.18 31.00 38.26
CA ILE A 548 45.43 30.21 39.46
C ILE A 548 46.42 29.11 39.15
N CYS A 549 47.21 28.72 40.15
CA CYS A 549 48.12 27.59 40.03
C CYS A 549 47.35 26.31 39.68
N ILE A 550 47.84 25.55 38.70
CA ILE A 550 47.25 24.25 38.36
C ILE A 550 47.17 23.35 39.61
N ASP A 551 46.02 22.66 39.71
CA ASP A 551 45.47 21.86 40.81
C ASP A 551 44.92 22.64 42.02
N ASN A 552 44.94 23.97 42.00
CA ASN A 552 44.14 24.74 42.94
C ASN A 552 42.69 24.84 42.45
N SER A 553 41.77 25.09 43.38
CA SER A 553 40.35 25.28 43.06
C SER A 553 40.12 26.70 42.55
N ALA A 554 39.63 26.85 41.33
CA ALA A 554 39.23 28.15 40.81
C ALA A 554 38.01 28.71 41.52
N ASP A 555 37.93 30.04 41.54
CA ASP A 555 36.76 30.76 42.05
C ASP A 555 35.47 30.40 41.27
N THR A 556 34.32 30.60 41.91
CA THR A 556 33.01 30.32 41.29
C THR A 556 32.72 31.24 40.11
N LEU A 557 32.28 30.64 39.00
CA LEU A 557 31.80 31.32 37.80
C LEU A 557 30.36 31.80 37.99
N LEU A 558 30.09 33.04 37.61
CA LEU A 558 28.78 33.66 37.72
C LEU A 558 28.17 33.87 36.33
N GLY A 559 26.85 33.72 36.23
CA GLY A 559 26.09 33.97 35.04
C GLY A 559 24.85 34.82 35.34
N THR A 560 24.45 35.64 34.37
CA THR A 560 23.20 36.40 34.46
C THR A 560 21.97 35.48 34.51
N THR A 561 20.87 35.95 35.11
CA THR A 561 19.54 35.39 34.88
C THR A 561 18.98 35.93 33.57
N VAL A 562 18.66 35.05 32.62
CA VAL A 562 18.06 35.46 31.34
C VAL A 562 16.59 35.81 31.54
N LYS A 563 16.16 36.95 30.99
CA LYS A 563 14.78 37.46 31.11
C LYS A 563 14.15 37.88 29.79
N ILE A 564 14.93 37.91 28.70
CA ILE A 564 14.53 38.46 27.40
C ILE A 564 14.75 37.40 26.32
N GLY A 565 13.74 37.21 25.48
CA GLY A 565 13.75 36.28 24.35
C GLY A 565 12.97 34.99 24.62
N GLY A 566 13.15 33.99 23.75
CA GLY A 566 12.46 32.72 23.84
C GLY A 566 10.99 32.79 23.42
N ASP A 567 10.18 31.91 24.01
CA ASP A 567 8.75 31.75 23.73
C ASP A 567 7.84 32.77 24.45
N GLY A 568 8.42 33.66 25.26
CA GLY A 568 7.68 34.67 26.02
C GLY A 568 7.06 34.16 27.32
N SER A 569 7.27 32.89 27.70
CA SER A 569 6.81 32.34 28.99
C SER A 569 7.61 32.86 30.19
N GLY A 570 8.82 33.36 29.94
CA GLY A 570 9.79 33.70 31.01
C GLY A 570 10.48 32.48 31.62
N ILE A 571 10.24 31.27 31.08
CA ILE A 571 10.88 30.02 31.52
C ILE A 571 12.07 29.72 30.61
N TYR A 572 13.21 29.41 31.23
CA TYR A 572 14.49 29.11 30.56
C TYR A 572 15.12 27.87 31.18
N SER A 573 15.83 27.09 30.34
CA SER A 573 16.64 25.94 30.76
C SER A 573 18.12 26.26 30.58
N TYR A 574 18.96 25.87 31.54
CA TYR A 574 20.38 26.22 31.60
C TYR A 574 21.23 24.94 31.62
N LEU A 575 22.32 24.94 30.84
CA LEU A 575 23.28 23.86 30.80
C LEU A 575 24.70 24.44 30.75
N TRP A 576 25.54 24.11 31.73
CA TRP A 576 26.94 24.50 31.77
C TRP A 576 27.82 23.46 31.10
N GLN A 577 28.85 23.92 30.39
CA GLN A 577 29.79 23.07 29.67
C GLN A 577 31.23 23.55 29.89
N SER A 578 32.17 22.61 29.95
CA SER A 578 33.62 22.88 29.95
C SER A 578 34.31 22.22 28.75
N SER A 579 35.48 22.75 28.39
CA SER A 579 36.30 22.29 27.28
C SER A 579 37.78 22.62 27.53
N PHE A 580 38.69 21.73 27.18
CA PHE A 580 40.14 21.97 27.25
C PHE A 580 40.70 22.55 25.94
N ASP A 581 40.03 22.29 24.81
CA ASP A 581 40.48 22.66 23.45
C ASP A 581 39.65 23.81 22.84
N ASN A 582 38.67 24.33 23.59
CA ASN A 582 37.66 25.28 23.12
C ASN A 582 36.83 24.78 21.92
N GLY A 583 36.81 23.46 21.68
CA GLY A 583 36.14 22.81 20.54
C GLY A 583 35.18 21.71 20.98
N THR A 584 35.68 20.76 21.77
CA THR A 584 34.92 19.64 22.32
C THR A 584 34.38 20.00 23.70
N TRP A 585 33.05 20.01 23.84
CA TRP A 585 32.37 20.51 25.05
C TRP A 585 31.70 19.38 25.84
N ASN A 586 32.08 19.24 27.11
CA ASN A 586 31.48 18.30 28.05
C ASN A 586 30.52 19.02 28.99
N THR A 587 29.39 18.37 29.31
CA THR A 587 28.44 18.91 30.30
C THR A 587 28.99 18.76 31.71
N ILE A 588 28.84 19.82 32.51
CA ILE A 588 29.29 19.85 33.92
C ILE A 588 28.12 20.18 34.85
N ASN A 589 28.19 19.66 36.08
CA ASN A 589 27.20 19.93 37.11
C ASN A 589 27.43 21.33 37.70
N ALA A 590 26.46 22.21 37.52
CA ALA A 590 26.47 23.54 38.13
C ALA A 590 25.80 23.52 39.51
N VAL A 591 26.08 24.53 40.32
CA VAL A 591 25.43 24.71 41.62
C VAL A 591 23.97 25.11 41.42
N ASN A 592 23.72 25.99 40.46
CA ASN A 592 22.39 26.38 39.98
C ASN A 592 22.50 27.05 38.59
N ASP A 593 21.38 27.56 38.06
CA ASP A 593 21.28 28.21 36.74
C ASP A 593 22.25 29.38 36.51
N THR A 594 22.64 30.07 37.59
CA THR A 594 23.49 31.27 37.57
C THR A 594 24.88 31.08 38.16
N VAL A 595 25.17 29.93 38.76
CA VAL A 595 26.45 29.70 39.47
C VAL A 595 27.00 28.34 39.10
N CYS A 596 28.23 28.31 38.58
CA CYS A 596 28.98 27.10 38.32
C CYS A 596 30.26 27.08 39.15
N TRP A 597 30.56 25.95 39.78
CA TRP A 597 31.84 25.78 40.47
C TRP A 597 32.93 25.49 39.45
N GLY A 598 34.02 26.28 39.43
CA GLY A 598 35.14 26.09 38.52
C GLY A 598 35.87 24.76 38.77
N GLY A 599 35.86 24.29 40.02
CA GLY A 599 36.51 23.03 40.41
C GLY A 599 38.04 23.15 40.39
N ILE A 600 38.71 22.00 40.44
CA ILE A 600 40.18 21.91 40.39
C ILE A 600 40.63 22.07 38.94
N ILE A 601 41.51 23.05 38.68
CA ILE A 601 41.99 23.36 37.32
C ILE A 601 43.25 22.56 37.04
N THR A 602 43.16 21.52 36.21
CA THR A 602 44.33 20.68 35.84
C THR A 602 45.08 21.19 34.60
N ASP A 603 44.44 22.04 33.81
CA ASP A 603 44.98 22.74 32.64
C ASP A 603 44.09 23.95 32.35
N THR A 604 44.53 24.87 31.49
CA THR A 604 43.70 26.00 31.04
C THR A 604 42.38 25.48 30.48
N THR A 605 41.27 25.87 31.13
CA THR A 605 39.95 25.30 30.87
C THR A 605 38.98 26.40 30.47
N TYR A 606 38.24 26.15 29.40
CA TYR A 606 37.21 27.04 28.88
C TYR A 606 35.83 26.60 29.37
N TYR A 607 35.02 27.56 29.78
CA TYR A 607 33.65 27.34 30.22
C TYR A 607 32.67 28.13 29.36
N ARG A 608 31.49 27.55 29.10
CA ARG A 608 30.36 28.26 28.49
C ARG A 608 29.03 27.77 29.05
N ARG A 609 27.98 28.57 28.89
CA ARG A 609 26.61 28.22 29.28
C ARG A 609 25.67 28.25 28.08
N LYS A 610 24.93 27.17 27.87
CA LYS A 610 23.82 27.08 26.90
C LYS A 610 22.51 27.39 27.62
N VAL A 611 21.73 28.32 27.08
CA VAL A 611 20.37 28.63 27.56
C VAL A 611 19.36 28.34 26.46
N SER A 612 18.26 27.65 26.78
CA SER A 612 17.20 27.31 25.81
C SER A 612 15.82 27.72 26.33
N SER A 613 14.97 28.27 25.44
CA SER A 613 13.58 28.65 25.72
C SER A 613 12.75 28.59 24.43
N GLY A 614 11.70 27.76 24.43
CA GLY A 614 10.97 27.41 23.22
C GLY A 614 11.87 26.86 22.10
N ALA A 615 11.72 27.37 20.88
CA ALA A 615 12.53 27.00 19.72
C ALA A 615 13.93 27.66 19.68
N CYS A 616 14.23 28.62 20.56
CA CYS A 616 15.50 29.35 20.56
C CYS A 616 16.49 28.79 21.59
N PHE A 617 17.77 28.81 21.24
CA PHE A 617 18.87 28.62 22.19
C PHE A 617 19.97 29.67 21.96
N SER A 618 20.76 29.94 23.00
CA SER A 618 21.94 30.82 22.95
C SER A 618 23.07 30.17 23.73
N TYR A 619 24.27 30.20 23.16
CA TYR A 619 25.50 29.99 23.92
C TYR A 619 25.97 31.35 24.46
N SER A 620 26.61 31.34 25.63
CA SER A 620 27.36 32.49 26.12
C SER A 620 28.69 32.59 25.39
N ASP A 621 29.37 33.73 25.53
CA ASP A 621 30.80 33.79 25.28
C ASP A 621 31.54 32.80 26.20
N THR A 622 32.72 32.40 25.75
CA THR A 622 33.59 31.46 26.48
C THR A 622 34.39 32.22 27.52
N VAL A 623 34.42 31.71 28.75
CA VAL A 623 35.27 32.21 29.83
C VAL A 623 36.45 31.27 29.98
N GLU A 624 37.64 31.83 29.95
CA GLU A 624 38.90 31.11 30.13
C GLU A 624 39.35 31.23 31.59
N ILE A 625 39.62 30.09 32.23
CA ILE A 625 40.35 30.04 33.50
C ILE A 625 41.77 29.62 33.18
N VAL A 626 42.71 30.52 33.41
CA VAL A 626 44.12 30.31 33.07
C VAL A 626 44.77 29.52 34.20
N GLY A 627 45.11 28.27 33.90
CA GLY A 627 45.96 27.47 34.78
C GLY A 627 47.39 27.97 34.65
N LEU A 628 47.89 28.72 35.65
CA LEU A 628 49.31 28.99 35.73
C LEU A 628 50.02 27.66 35.95
N PRO A 629 50.96 27.31 35.08
CA PRO A 629 51.77 26.15 35.35
C PRO A 629 52.48 26.36 36.68
N ARG A 630 52.51 25.33 37.52
CA ARG A 630 53.16 25.37 38.84
C ARG A 630 54.56 25.94 38.71
N ILE A 631 55.03 26.70 39.71
CA ILE A 631 56.44 27.11 39.75
C ILE A 631 57.27 25.82 39.69
N ILE A 632 57.96 25.64 38.57
CA ILE A 632 58.91 24.55 38.39
C ILE A 632 60.31 25.15 38.41
N ASN A 633 61.32 24.30 38.52
CA ASN A 633 62.71 24.74 38.58
C ASN A 633 63.00 25.69 39.74
N ASN A 634 62.17 25.69 40.80
CA ASN A 634 62.67 26.01 42.14
C ASN A 634 63.51 24.85 42.69
N THR A 635 64.32 24.28 41.82
CA THR A 635 65.26 23.23 42.09
C THR A 635 66.55 23.89 42.52
N LEU A 636 67.08 23.35 43.60
CA LEU A 636 68.48 23.53 43.92
C LEU A 636 69.25 22.53 43.06
N LEU A 637 70.41 22.92 42.55
CA LEU A 637 71.28 21.98 41.85
C LEU A 637 71.59 20.77 42.75
N ASP A 638 71.96 19.66 42.14
CA ASP A 638 71.86 18.32 42.72
C ASP A 638 72.41 18.19 44.13
N ASN A 639 71.67 17.45 44.95
CA ASN A 639 72.14 16.92 46.23
C ASN A 639 73.59 16.48 46.10
N GLN A 640 74.46 17.09 46.88
CA GLN A 640 75.87 16.76 46.75
C GLN A 640 76.12 15.46 47.47
N GLU A 641 76.62 14.49 46.75
CA GLU A 641 77.00 13.23 47.33
C GLU A 641 78.50 13.11 47.28
N ILE A 642 79.09 13.08 48.44
CA ILE A 642 80.53 13.07 48.55
C ILE A 642 80.95 11.71 49.06
N CYS A 643 82.08 11.20 48.57
CA CYS A 643 82.71 10.09 49.26
C CYS A 643 83.14 10.57 50.64
N TYR A 644 83.22 9.65 51.59
CA TYR A 644 83.57 9.93 52.98
C TYR A 644 84.67 11.04 53.13
N ALA A 645 84.31 12.15 53.79
CA ALA A 645 85.15 13.30 54.22
C ALA A 645 85.59 14.37 53.16
N GLN A 646 84.67 14.97 52.41
CA GLN A 646 84.96 16.07 51.45
C GLN A 646 84.18 17.39 51.73
N ILE A 647 84.59 18.52 51.13
CA ILE A 647 83.91 19.85 51.25
C ILE A 647 82.81 19.97 50.19
N PRO A 648 81.58 20.38 50.55
CA PRO A 648 80.50 20.60 49.60
C PRO A 648 80.70 21.87 48.76
N GLU A 649 80.28 21.86 47.50
CA GLU A 649 80.29 22.99 46.59
C GLU A 649 79.15 24.00 46.89
N LEU A 650 79.21 25.19 46.28
CA LEU A 650 78.17 26.21 46.37
C LEU A 650 76.80 25.64 45.94
N ILE A 651 75.76 25.77 46.77
CA ILE A 651 74.40 25.38 46.40
C ILE A 651 73.83 26.47 45.50
N LEU A 652 73.97 26.24 44.20
CA LEU A 652 73.35 27.05 43.18
C LEU A 652 71.88 26.64 43.08
N GLY A 653 70.99 27.62 43.10
CA GLY A 653 69.59 27.39 42.79
C GLY A 653 69.29 27.85 41.37
N VAL A 654 68.48 27.11 40.62
CA VAL A 654 68.07 27.54 39.29
C VAL A 654 67.14 28.75 39.42
N VAL A 655 67.11 29.65 38.41
CA VAL A 655 66.06 30.68 38.33
C VAL A 655 64.75 29.92 38.09
N PRO A 656 63.77 29.98 39.00
CA PRO A 656 62.51 29.28 38.81
C PRO A 656 61.84 29.69 37.49
N ALA A 657 61.07 28.76 36.94
CA ALA A 657 60.27 28.94 35.75
C ALA A 657 58.78 28.82 36.12
N ASN A 658 57.89 29.29 35.25
CA ASN A 658 56.44 29.33 35.46
C ASN A 658 55.99 30.27 36.60
N GLY A 659 54.80 30.07 37.17
CA GLY A 659 54.12 31.13 37.92
C GLY A 659 53.91 32.35 37.01
N LEU A 660 54.14 33.57 37.52
CA LEU A 660 54.08 34.80 36.71
C LEU A 660 55.36 35.08 35.91
N GLY A 661 56.39 34.22 36.04
CA GLY A 661 57.63 34.33 35.29
C GLY A 661 58.70 35.23 35.93
N VAL A 662 59.83 35.33 35.23
CA VAL A 662 61.06 35.99 35.70
C VAL A 662 60.84 37.47 36.05
N GLY A 663 61.33 37.88 37.23
CA GLY A 663 61.16 39.25 37.77
C GLY A 663 60.14 39.37 38.90
N PHE A 664 59.31 38.34 39.11
CA PHE A 664 58.25 38.32 40.14
C PHE A 664 58.49 37.27 41.25
N TYR A 665 59.68 36.64 41.32
CA TYR A 665 60.04 35.65 42.34
C TYR A 665 60.62 36.29 43.61
N GLN A 666 60.17 35.85 44.78
CA GLN A 666 60.75 36.22 46.09
C GLN A 666 61.36 34.98 46.78
N TYR A 667 62.61 35.07 47.28
CA TYR A 667 63.40 33.92 47.81
C TYR A 667 63.66 33.99 49.33
N SER A 668 63.70 32.83 50.00
CA SER A 668 64.23 32.67 51.36
C SER A 668 64.82 31.26 51.59
N TRP A 669 65.85 31.10 52.45
CA TRP A 669 66.52 29.80 52.71
C TRP A 669 66.36 29.25 54.14
N GLN A 670 66.38 27.92 54.26
CA GLN A 670 66.22 27.16 55.51
C GLN A 670 67.23 26.01 55.61
N LYS A 671 67.62 25.60 56.84
CA LYS A 671 68.50 24.43 57.08
C LYS A 671 67.95 23.44 58.11
N SER A 672 68.39 22.18 57.99
CA SER A 672 68.00 21.07 58.86
C SER A 672 69.06 19.95 58.94
N SER A 673 69.21 19.32 60.11
CA SER A 673 70.06 18.13 60.32
C SER A 673 69.30 16.80 60.18
N ASP A 674 67.96 16.83 60.25
CA ASP A 674 67.10 15.64 60.18
C ASP A 674 66.20 15.62 58.94
N GLY A 675 66.18 16.71 58.16
CA GLY A 675 65.33 16.88 56.98
C GLY A 675 63.87 17.23 57.31
N ILE A 676 63.51 17.36 58.59
CA ILE A 676 62.11 17.50 59.06
C ILE A 676 61.89 18.82 59.79
N ASN A 677 62.78 19.20 60.71
CA ASN A 677 62.68 20.45 61.46
C ASN A 677 63.53 21.53 60.80
N TRP A 678 62.89 22.62 60.34
CA TRP A 678 63.52 23.62 59.47
C TRP A 678 63.60 24.98 60.15
N ASN A 679 64.80 25.54 60.22
CA ASN A 679 65.02 26.89 60.73
C ASN A 679 65.36 27.83 59.58
N VAL A 680 64.73 29.02 59.56
CA VAL A 680 65.04 30.07 58.58
C VAL A 680 66.43 30.61 58.83
N ILE A 681 67.19 30.76 57.75
CA ILE A 681 68.50 31.39 57.76
C ILE A 681 68.28 32.89 57.55
N PRO A 682 68.56 33.75 58.55
CA PRO A 682 68.33 35.19 58.43
C PRO A 682 69.06 35.80 57.23
N ASP A 683 68.46 36.83 56.62
CA ASP A 683 69.03 37.63 55.51
C ASP A 683 69.37 36.87 54.22
N SER A 684 68.76 35.69 54.01
CA SER A 684 68.99 34.81 52.85
C SER A 684 68.06 35.08 51.66
N THR A 685 68.11 36.28 51.10
CA THR A 685 67.18 36.73 50.04
C THR A 685 67.65 36.46 48.61
N ARG A 686 68.81 35.81 48.43
CA ARG A 686 69.43 35.54 47.13
C ARG A 686 69.08 34.15 46.62
N LYS A 687 69.20 33.99 45.30
CA LYS A 687 68.90 32.75 44.56
C LYS A 687 69.79 31.54 44.96
N ASP A 688 71.04 31.77 45.36
CA ASP A 688 72.09 30.76 45.63
C ASP A 688 72.63 30.85 47.07
N PHE A 689 73.18 29.76 47.62
CA PHE A 689 73.61 29.64 49.03
C PHE A 689 74.88 28.75 49.24
N ALA A 690 75.82 29.11 50.14
CA ALA A 690 77.13 28.43 50.29
C ALA A 690 77.33 27.70 51.65
N PRO A 691 77.54 26.36 51.69
CA PRO A 691 77.77 25.56 52.92
C PRO A 691 79.26 25.35 53.31
N SER A 692 79.51 24.78 54.50
CA SER A 692 80.85 24.38 55.02
C SER A 692 81.09 22.85 54.97
N ASN A 693 82.27 22.35 55.40
CA ASN A 693 82.66 20.92 55.34
C ASN A 693 81.77 19.95 56.14
N LEU A 694 81.53 18.74 55.63
CA LEU A 694 80.59 17.76 56.21
C LEU A 694 81.18 16.33 56.28
N ILE A 695 80.95 15.63 57.39
CA ILE A 695 81.33 14.22 57.63
C ILE A 695 80.12 13.30 57.80
N GLU A 696 78.94 13.91 57.84
CA GLU A 696 77.64 13.30 58.03
C GLU A 696 76.60 14.18 57.31
N THR A 697 75.48 13.58 56.98
CA THR A 697 74.55 14.17 56.01
C THR A 697 73.78 15.37 56.60
N THR A 698 73.74 16.50 55.89
CA THR A 698 73.01 17.74 56.29
C THR A 698 72.14 18.29 55.15
N TYR A 699 71.03 18.99 55.45
CA TYR A 699 70.03 19.44 54.46
C TYR A 699 69.79 20.97 54.45
N TYR A 700 69.57 21.54 53.26
CA TYR A 700 69.22 22.95 53.03
C TYR A 700 68.05 23.07 52.04
N ARG A 701 67.17 24.07 52.14
CA ARG A 701 66.10 24.27 51.13
C ARG A 701 65.75 25.73 50.92
N ARG A 702 65.15 26.04 49.76
CA ARG A 702 64.80 27.39 49.30
C ARG A 702 63.30 27.50 49.02
N LYS A 703 62.62 28.45 49.67
CA LYS A 703 61.22 28.79 49.42
C LYS A 703 61.11 29.93 48.41
N VAL A 704 60.22 29.78 47.42
CA VAL A 704 59.92 30.74 46.35
C VAL A 704 58.43 31.01 46.24
N VAL A 705 58.06 32.29 46.08
CA VAL A 705 56.67 32.72 45.83
C VAL A 705 56.62 33.57 44.55
N SER A 706 55.63 33.33 43.67
CA SER A 706 55.33 34.14 42.46
C SER A 706 53.85 34.06 42.09
N GLY A 707 53.13 35.18 42.25
CA GLY A 707 51.67 35.21 42.13
C GLY A 707 51.02 34.37 43.24
N ASP A 708 50.00 33.58 42.89
CA ASP A 708 49.33 32.63 43.79
C ASP A 708 50.03 31.25 43.84
N CYS A 709 51.14 31.11 43.11
CA CYS A 709 51.96 29.91 43.14
C CYS A 709 53.03 30.07 44.24
N GLU A 710 53.05 29.14 45.20
CA GLU A 710 54.14 28.95 46.15
C GLU A 710 54.81 27.60 45.86
N ASP A 711 56.13 27.60 45.88
CA ASP A 711 56.89 26.35 45.82
C ASP A 711 58.05 26.38 46.84
N ILE A 712 58.24 25.27 47.53
CA ILE A 712 59.37 25.06 48.43
C ILE A 712 60.23 24.00 47.77
N SER A 713 61.51 24.32 47.55
CA SER A 713 62.42 23.38 46.92
C SER A 713 62.51 22.12 47.78
N GLU A 714 62.74 21.00 47.12
CA GLU A 714 63.18 19.83 47.84
C GLU A 714 64.42 20.16 48.70
N PRO A 715 64.53 19.58 49.89
CA PRO A 715 65.76 19.58 50.69
C PRO A 715 66.96 19.17 49.85
N HIS A 716 67.86 20.12 49.58
CA HIS A 716 69.20 19.85 49.12
C HIS A 716 69.97 19.12 50.22
N LYS A 717 70.02 17.80 50.11
CA LYS A 717 70.74 16.87 50.98
C LYS A 717 72.18 16.80 50.52
N ILE A 718 73.11 16.96 51.45
CA ILE A 718 74.51 16.63 51.21
C ILE A 718 74.77 15.26 51.86
N ASN A 719 74.95 14.19 51.06
CA ASN A 719 74.96 12.75 51.42
C ASN A 719 76.37 12.10 51.34
N VAL A 720 76.63 11.00 52.06
CA VAL A 720 77.97 10.36 52.16
C VAL A 720 77.91 8.78 52.04
N LEU A 721 78.66 8.06 51.14
CA LEU A 721 78.35 6.65 50.62
C LEU A 721 79.31 5.37 50.74
N PRO A 722 78.81 4.09 50.53
CA PRO A 722 79.50 2.72 50.36
C PRO A 722 79.62 2.03 48.90
N LEU A 723 80.05 0.74 48.64
CA LEU A 723 80.46 0.03 47.32
C LEU A 723 79.48 -1.08 46.65
N ILE A 724 79.50 -1.51 45.31
CA ILE A 724 78.46 -2.29 44.45
C ILE A 724 78.69 -3.81 43.96
N GLY A 725 77.62 -4.67 43.71
CA GLY A 725 77.53 -6.05 43.08
C GLY A 725 76.14 -6.52 42.45
N SER A 726 75.97 -7.78 41.92
CA SER A 726 74.70 -8.46 41.40
C SER A 726 73.96 -8.04 40.07
N ASN A 727 74.65 -7.88 38.93
CA ASN A 727 74.09 -7.39 37.64
C ASN A 727 73.92 -8.45 36.50
N THR A 728 72.70 -8.99 36.23
CA THR A 728 72.37 -10.01 35.17
C THR A 728 71.07 -9.71 34.37
N ILE A 729 70.79 -10.39 33.23
CA ILE A 729 69.55 -10.30 32.41
C ILE A 729 68.76 -11.60 32.47
N THR A 730 67.43 -11.53 32.66
CA THR A 730 66.58 -12.67 33.04
C THR A 730 65.67 -13.24 31.95
N ASN A 731 65.48 -12.60 30.80
CA ASN A 731 64.69 -13.16 29.69
C ASN A 731 65.29 -14.46 29.12
N GLU A 732 64.45 -15.24 28.43
CA GLU A 732 64.92 -16.35 27.59
C GLU A 732 65.95 -15.89 26.56
N SER A 733 66.89 -16.77 26.21
CA SER A 733 68.05 -16.43 25.38
C SER A 733 67.69 -15.96 23.96
N VAL A 734 66.49 -16.30 23.46
CA VAL A 734 65.95 -15.93 22.14
C VAL A 734 64.47 -15.54 22.24
N ILE A 735 64.07 -14.38 21.70
CA ILE A 735 62.67 -13.88 21.65
C ILE A 735 62.24 -13.48 20.22
N TYR A 736 60.94 -13.45 19.89
CA TYR A 736 60.39 -13.16 18.54
C TYR A 736 59.48 -11.91 18.51
N THR A 737 59.52 -11.11 17.43
CA THR A 737 58.60 -9.97 17.17
C THR A 737 58.29 -9.81 15.67
N CYS A 738 57.21 -9.13 15.28
CA CYS A 738 56.84 -8.90 13.87
C CYS A 738 57.74 -7.87 13.18
N TYR A 739 57.91 -7.99 11.86
CA TYR A 739 58.69 -7.04 11.05
C TYR A 739 58.19 -5.60 11.24
N ASN A 740 59.12 -4.71 11.58
CA ASN A 740 58.88 -3.30 11.86
C ASN A 740 57.92 -3.05 13.05
N ILE A 741 57.82 -4.00 13.99
CA ILE A 741 57.11 -3.85 15.27
C ILE A 741 58.12 -3.96 16.44
N PRO A 742 58.06 -3.10 17.47
CA PRO A 742 58.92 -3.20 18.66
C PRO A 742 58.82 -4.58 19.33
N SER A 743 59.90 -5.08 19.93
CA SER A 743 59.89 -6.41 20.58
C SER A 743 59.19 -6.40 21.93
N VAL A 744 59.24 -7.50 22.69
CA VAL A 744 58.88 -7.46 24.13
C VAL A 744 60.03 -6.86 24.96
N LEU A 745 59.71 -6.38 26.17
CA LEU A 745 60.64 -5.76 27.10
C LEU A 745 61.70 -6.76 27.62
N LEU A 746 62.97 -6.33 27.62
CA LEU A 746 64.11 -7.06 28.20
C LEU A 746 64.34 -6.63 29.65
N VAL A 747 64.40 -7.59 30.58
CA VAL A 747 64.38 -7.39 32.03
C VAL A 747 65.73 -7.75 32.67
N GLY A 748 66.29 -6.84 33.47
CA GLY A 748 67.54 -7.04 34.20
C GLY A 748 67.34 -7.21 35.71
N SER A 749 68.29 -7.85 36.40
CA SER A 749 68.30 -8.02 37.86
C SER A 749 68.58 -6.70 38.59
N ASN A 750 68.27 -6.67 39.90
CA ASN A 750 68.62 -5.58 40.80
C ASN A 750 70.03 -5.75 41.38
N PRO A 751 70.93 -4.76 41.22
CA PRO A 751 72.25 -4.76 41.86
C PRO A 751 72.20 -4.45 43.38
N THR A 752 73.28 -4.72 44.13
CA THR A 752 73.43 -4.47 45.59
C THR A 752 74.66 -3.58 45.89
N GLY A 753 74.66 -2.78 46.96
CA GLY A 753 75.79 -1.88 47.31
C GLY A 753 75.78 -0.50 46.63
N GLY A 754 76.77 0.38 46.85
CA GLY A 754 76.72 1.78 46.36
C GLY A 754 75.78 2.67 47.17
N ASP A 755 75.24 3.72 46.56
CA ASP A 755 74.04 4.46 47.04
C ASP A 755 72.73 3.68 46.89
N LEU A 756 72.80 2.44 46.39
CA LEU A 756 71.64 1.63 45.97
C LEU A 756 70.86 2.26 44.79
N ILE A 757 71.39 3.32 44.17
CA ILE A 757 70.85 3.99 42.98
C ILE A 757 71.78 3.70 41.80
N TYR A 758 71.33 2.79 40.96
CA TYR A 758 72.11 2.32 39.82
C TYR A 758 71.70 3.04 38.54
N ARG A 759 72.67 3.62 37.84
CA ARG A 759 72.55 4.08 36.46
C ARG A 759 72.95 2.93 35.53
N TYR A 760 72.09 2.64 34.58
CA TYR A 760 72.28 1.52 33.65
C TYR A 760 72.69 2.05 32.28
N GLN A 761 73.35 1.22 31.48
CA GLN A 761 73.58 1.50 30.06
C GLN A 761 73.45 0.20 29.26
N TRP A 762 72.43 0.11 28.42
CA TRP A 762 72.20 -1.00 27.51
C TRP A 762 72.99 -0.84 26.20
N GLN A 763 73.45 -1.97 25.68
CA GLN A 763 74.28 -2.07 24.48
C GLN A 763 73.65 -3.05 23.48
N ILE A 764 73.82 -2.78 22.18
CA ILE A 764 73.33 -3.61 21.07
C ILE A 764 74.48 -4.18 20.24
N SER A 765 74.26 -5.33 19.62
CA SER A 765 75.18 -5.97 18.68
C SER A 765 74.44 -6.64 17.51
N ASN A 766 75.12 -6.71 16.35
CA ASN A 766 74.68 -7.46 15.17
C ASN A 766 75.24 -8.89 15.12
N ASP A 767 76.33 -9.17 15.87
CA ASP A 767 77.09 -10.41 15.81
C ASP A 767 77.36 -11.05 17.19
N ALA A 768 76.89 -10.40 18.26
CA ALA A 768 77.10 -10.73 19.68
C ALA A 768 78.54 -10.57 20.20
N ILE A 769 79.45 -10.00 19.40
CA ILE A 769 80.86 -9.78 19.75
C ILE A 769 81.16 -8.29 19.87
N ASN A 770 80.74 -7.49 18.90
CA ASN A 770 80.97 -6.05 18.87
C ASN A 770 79.77 -5.31 19.46
N TRP A 771 79.98 -4.57 20.55
CA TRP A 771 78.92 -3.92 21.33
C TRP A 771 79.04 -2.41 21.24
N ILE A 772 77.92 -1.77 20.91
CA ILE A 772 77.79 -0.31 20.89
C ILE A 772 76.73 0.12 21.90
N ASP A 773 76.97 1.24 22.57
CA ASP A 773 75.97 1.84 23.45
C ASP A 773 74.76 2.28 22.63
N ILE A 774 73.59 1.88 23.11
CA ILE A 774 72.33 2.34 22.55
C ILE A 774 72.12 3.75 23.08
N ALA A 775 71.82 4.72 22.20
CA ALA A 775 71.75 6.13 22.60
C ALA A 775 70.41 6.51 23.26
N GLU A 776 69.33 5.78 22.97
CA GLU A 776 67.97 6.12 23.41
C GLU A 776 67.34 5.00 24.27
N ASN A 777 66.68 5.40 25.36
CA ASN A 777 65.94 4.53 26.30
C ASN A 777 66.75 3.38 26.95
N SER A 778 68.07 3.43 26.85
CA SER A 778 69.03 2.41 27.29
C SER A 778 69.46 2.51 28.74
N ASN A 779 68.95 3.48 29.51
CA ASN A 779 69.51 3.82 30.82
C ASN A 779 68.69 3.29 32.00
N ASN A 780 67.67 2.49 31.68
CA ASN A 780 66.78 1.84 32.62
C ASN A 780 67.29 0.45 32.99
N ARG A 781 66.79 -0.08 34.11
CA ARG A 781 67.04 -1.47 34.48
C ARG A 781 66.59 -2.38 33.33
N ASP A 782 65.37 -2.21 32.87
CA ASP A 782 64.79 -3.01 31.78
C ASP A 782 64.82 -2.17 30.48
N PHE A 783 64.94 -2.81 29.31
CA PHE A 783 65.09 -2.14 28.03
C PHE A 783 64.05 -2.63 27.02
N GLN A 784 63.41 -1.71 26.31
CA GLN A 784 62.41 -1.99 25.26
C GLN A 784 63.01 -1.74 23.88
N PRO A 785 63.42 -2.77 23.13
CA PRO A 785 63.90 -2.58 21.77
C PRO A 785 62.83 -1.95 20.86
N LEU A 786 63.25 -0.98 20.04
CA LEU A 786 62.41 -0.36 19.00
C LEU A 786 62.11 -1.33 17.86
N ALA A 787 61.21 -0.96 16.95
CA ALA A 787 60.89 -1.74 15.76
C ALA A 787 62.14 -2.13 14.97
N GLN A 788 62.32 -3.44 14.73
CA GLN A 788 63.47 -3.98 14.03
C GLN A 788 63.05 -4.66 12.72
N THR A 789 63.93 -4.63 11.73
CA THR A 789 63.76 -5.30 10.43
C THR A 789 64.67 -6.53 10.28
N GLU A 790 65.65 -6.70 11.17
CA GLU A 790 66.62 -7.80 11.19
C GLU A 790 66.91 -8.28 12.62
N ARG A 791 67.51 -9.47 12.76
CA ARG A 791 67.93 -10.06 14.06
C ARG A 791 68.99 -9.19 14.78
N LYS A 792 68.86 -9.00 16.10
CA LYS A 792 69.81 -8.24 16.96
C LYS A 792 70.07 -8.89 18.33
N TYR A 793 71.14 -8.47 19.03
CA TYR A 793 71.55 -8.93 20.37
C TYR A 793 71.71 -7.76 21.37
N TYR A 794 71.42 -7.97 22.66
CA TYR A 794 71.41 -6.89 23.69
C TYR A 794 72.06 -7.28 25.05
N ARG A 795 72.80 -6.36 25.72
CA ARG A 795 73.40 -6.51 27.09
C ARG A 795 73.45 -5.20 27.91
N ARG A 796 73.86 -5.17 29.21
CA ARG A 796 73.83 -3.97 30.08
C ARG A 796 75.04 -3.73 31.04
N ILE A 797 75.36 -2.45 31.32
CA ILE A 797 76.33 -1.94 32.32
C ILE A 797 75.59 -1.23 33.48
N VAL A 798 76.16 -1.22 34.70
CA VAL A 798 75.63 -0.61 35.95
C VAL A 798 76.67 0.30 36.60
N GLN A 799 76.25 1.47 37.07
CA GLN A 799 77.09 2.49 37.73
C GLN A 799 76.33 3.12 38.92
N SER A 800 76.98 3.61 39.99
CA SER A 800 76.28 4.16 41.17
C SER A 800 77.13 5.17 41.97
N GLY A 801 76.46 6.08 42.70
CA GLY A 801 77.04 7.26 43.38
C GLY A 801 77.24 8.46 42.44
N ILE A 802 77.11 9.72 42.89
CA ILE A 802 77.19 10.90 41.99
C ILE A 802 78.46 10.88 41.09
N ASN A 803 78.30 11.24 39.80
CA ASN A 803 79.30 11.13 38.73
C ASN A 803 79.80 9.71 38.42
N ASP A 804 78.99 8.68 38.69
CA ASP A 804 79.34 7.27 38.42
C ASP A 804 80.64 6.84 39.10
N CYS A 805 80.85 7.33 40.33
CA CYS A 805 82.09 7.07 41.04
C CYS A 805 82.33 5.57 41.34
N CYS A 806 81.34 4.68 41.13
CA CYS A 806 81.43 3.20 41.20
C CYS A 806 80.75 2.47 39.97
N VAL A 807 81.34 1.41 39.33
CA VAL A 807 80.86 0.77 38.02
C VAL A 807 80.99 -0.80 37.88
N ASN A 808 80.09 -1.53 37.14
CA ASN A 808 79.98 -3.02 36.91
C ASN A 808 79.20 -3.49 35.60
N THR A 809 79.30 -4.74 35.02
CA THR A 809 78.70 -5.17 33.67
C THR A 809 78.07 -6.62 33.59
N SER A 810 77.05 -6.90 32.70
CA SER A 810 76.17 -8.12 32.64
C SER A 810 76.32 -9.14 31.44
N ASN A 811 75.46 -10.21 31.37
CA ASN A 811 75.23 -11.17 30.23
C ASN A 811 74.32 -10.61 29.08
N TYR A 812 74.03 -11.36 27.98
CA TYR A 812 73.28 -10.88 26.77
C TYR A 812 72.10 -11.78 26.25
N VAL A 813 71.18 -11.22 25.42
CA VAL A 813 69.95 -11.87 24.84
C VAL A 813 69.75 -11.61 23.31
N THR A 814 69.07 -12.51 22.58
CA THR A 814 68.84 -12.45 21.10
C THR A 814 67.37 -12.14 20.72
N VAL A 815 67.12 -11.29 19.72
CA VAL A 815 65.76 -10.96 19.19
C VAL A 815 65.64 -11.31 17.70
N ASN A 816 64.65 -12.13 17.32
CA ASN A 816 64.31 -12.58 15.97
C ASN A 816 63.06 -11.88 15.38
N ILE A 817 62.99 -11.77 14.04
CA ILE A 817 61.89 -11.08 13.33
C ILE A 817 61.01 -12.06 12.55
N LEU A 818 59.69 -11.96 12.72
CA LEU A 818 58.65 -12.67 11.98
C LEU A 818 58.20 -11.82 10.78
N SER A 819 58.09 -12.43 9.60
CA SER A 819 57.67 -11.74 8.37
C SER A 819 56.18 -11.38 8.38
N LEU A 820 55.82 -10.23 7.79
CA LEU A 820 54.41 -9.86 7.60
C LEU A 820 53.69 -10.81 6.62
N PRO A 821 52.37 -11.00 6.76
CA PRO A 821 51.57 -11.72 5.77
C PRO A 821 51.52 -10.97 4.44
N ILE A 822 51.70 -11.70 3.34
CA ILE A 822 51.50 -11.21 1.98
C ILE A 822 50.25 -11.90 1.45
N GLY A 823 49.25 -11.10 1.10
CA GLY A 823 47.98 -11.55 0.55
C GLY A 823 47.73 -11.01 -0.85
N LEU A 824 47.15 -11.87 -1.69
CA LEU A 824 46.69 -11.57 -3.03
C LEU A 824 45.28 -12.13 -3.18
N ILE A 825 44.37 -11.37 -3.79
CA ILE A 825 43.15 -11.92 -4.38
C ILE A 825 43.44 -12.19 -5.87
N ALA A 826 43.11 -13.39 -6.34
CA ALA A 826 43.29 -13.71 -7.75
C ALA A 826 42.40 -12.82 -8.62
N ASP A 827 42.98 -12.31 -9.71
CA ASP A 827 42.20 -11.56 -10.69
C ASP A 827 41.10 -12.46 -11.25
N LEU A 828 39.87 -12.00 -11.10
CA LEU A 828 38.67 -12.67 -11.61
C LEU A 828 37.87 -11.62 -12.34
N ASP A 829 37.68 -11.79 -13.64
CA ASP A 829 36.73 -11.02 -14.42
C ASP A 829 35.66 -11.98 -14.93
N THR A 830 34.49 -11.92 -14.31
CA THR A 830 33.39 -12.84 -14.63
C THR A 830 32.05 -12.13 -14.62
N THR A 831 31.11 -12.69 -15.36
CA THR A 831 29.73 -12.22 -15.43
C THR A 831 28.82 -13.34 -14.95
N ILE A 832 27.83 -13.03 -14.12
CA ILE A 832 26.87 -14.02 -13.56
C ILE A 832 25.45 -13.45 -13.47
N CYS A 833 24.48 -14.33 -13.25
CA CYS A 833 23.13 -13.94 -12.85
C CYS A 833 23.07 -13.67 -11.35
N SER A 834 22.14 -12.79 -10.96
CA SER A 834 21.90 -12.39 -9.58
C SER A 834 21.71 -13.61 -8.66
N ALA A 835 22.35 -13.57 -7.49
CA ALA A 835 22.38 -14.63 -6.47
C ALA A 835 23.10 -15.93 -6.86
N GLN A 836 23.70 -16.04 -8.06
CA GLN A 836 24.59 -17.16 -8.36
C GLN A 836 25.85 -17.10 -7.50
N GLN A 837 26.30 -18.27 -7.04
CA GLN A 837 27.49 -18.38 -6.23
C GLN A 837 28.73 -18.28 -7.13
N ILE A 838 29.67 -17.43 -6.73
CA ILE A 838 31.04 -17.43 -7.24
C ILE A 838 32.02 -17.67 -6.10
N ASN A 839 33.22 -18.09 -6.46
CA ASN A 839 34.28 -18.39 -5.53
C ASN A 839 35.37 -17.33 -5.71
N LEU A 840 35.66 -16.58 -4.65
CA LEU A 840 36.80 -15.66 -4.60
C LEU A 840 38.01 -16.41 -4.05
N ASP A 841 39.08 -16.45 -4.83
CA ASP A 841 40.30 -17.16 -4.48
C ASP A 841 41.31 -16.19 -3.85
N PHE A 842 41.55 -16.37 -2.56
CA PHE A 842 42.55 -15.63 -1.80
C PHE A 842 43.78 -16.50 -1.57
N THR A 843 44.96 -15.93 -1.81
CA THR A 843 46.25 -16.57 -1.53
C THR A 843 47.02 -15.74 -0.51
N ILE A 844 47.42 -16.39 0.58
CA ILE A 844 48.27 -15.87 1.65
C ILE A 844 49.60 -16.62 1.59
N ASN A 845 50.66 -15.94 1.15
CA ASN A 845 51.95 -16.53 0.82
C ASN A 845 52.99 -16.47 1.96
N SER A 846 52.71 -15.73 3.03
CA SER A 846 53.60 -15.59 4.20
C SER A 846 52.81 -15.28 5.48
N GLY A 847 53.50 -15.27 6.62
CA GLY A 847 52.89 -15.13 7.94
C GLY A 847 52.49 -16.48 8.55
N ASN A 848 51.98 -16.46 9.78
CA ASN A 848 51.70 -17.68 10.54
C ASN A 848 50.19 -17.88 10.71
N ASN A 849 49.71 -19.08 10.37
CA ASN A 849 48.29 -19.42 10.50
C ASN A 849 47.87 -19.68 11.96
N PRO A 850 46.60 -19.44 12.34
CA PRO A 850 45.48 -18.93 11.53
C PRO A 850 45.51 -17.41 11.26
N PHE A 851 44.93 -17.00 10.13
CA PHE A 851 44.78 -15.62 9.68
C PHE A 851 43.36 -15.07 9.90
N THR A 852 43.25 -13.75 10.01
CA THR A 852 42.00 -12.98 9.87
C THR A 852 42.10 -12.08 8.64
N LEU A 853 41.16 -12.20 7.71
CA LEU A 853 41.08 -11.47 6.44
C LEU A 853 39.97 -10.41 6.49
N TYR A 854 40.30 -9.17 6.14
CA TYR A 854 39.37 -8.05 5.96
C TYR A 854 39.34 -7.68 4.47
N TYR A 855 38.16 -7.65 3.84
CA TYR A 855 37.99 -7.36 2.41
C TYR A 855 36.66 -6.64 2.16
N ASN A 856 36.51 -5.96 1.03
CA ASN A 856 35.29 -5.23 0.64
C ASN A 856 34.90 -5.53 -0.81
N ASP A 857 33.67 -5.19 -1.22
CA ASP A 857 33.14 -5.37 -2.58
C ASP A 857 32.97 -4.06 -3.39
N GLY A 858 33.55 -2.97 -2.90
CA GLY A 858 33.37 -1.60 -3.38
C GLY A 858 32.19 -0.84 -2.74
N TYR A 859 31.32 -1.54 -1.99
CA TYR A 859 30.15 -0.96 -1.33
C TYR A 859 30.05 -1.31 0.16
N SER A 860 30.54 -2.46 0.58
CA SER A 860 30.39 -3.00 1.94
C SER A 860 31.64 -3.78 2.40
N PRO A 861 32.05 -3.63 3.67
CA PRO A 861 33.17 -4.38 4.23
C PRO A 861 32.76 -5.76 4.78
N PHE A 862 33.68 -6.72 4.75
CA PHE A 862 33.52 -8.12 5.19
C PHE A 862 34.74 -8.59 5.99
N VAL A 863 34.51 -9.55 6.90
CA VAL A 863 35.56 -10.14 7.75
C VAL A 863 35.46 -11.67 7.76
N ARG A 864 36.60 -12.36 7.64
CA ARG A 864 36.72 -13.81 7.84
C ARG A 864 37.84 -14.12 8.83
N ASN A 865 37.48 -14.81 9.91
CA ASN A 865 38.42 -15.23 10.96
C ASN A 865 38.88 -16.68 10.76
N SER A 866 39.99 -17.03 11.41
CA SER A 866 40.44 -18.42 11.59
C SER A 866 40.83 -19.16 10.31
N ILE A 867 41.38 -18.44 9.32
CA ILE A 867 41.86 -19.01 8.05
C ILE A 867 43.17 -19.76 8.29
N THR A 868 43.18 -21.09 8.14
CA THR A 868 44.40 -21.90 8.37
C THR A 868 45.15 -22.27 7.09
N ALA A 869 44.48 -22.22 5.95
CA ALA A 869 45.05 -22.57 4.65
C ALA A 869 45.68 -21.35 3.97
N THR A 870 46.78 -21.58 3.25
CA THR A 870 47.44 -20.55 2.41
C THR A 870 46.56 -20.14 1.23
N ASN A 871 45.82 -21.07 0.64
CA ASN A 871 44.77 -20.77 -0.34
C ASN A 871 43.41 -20.92 0.30
N THR A 872 42.60 -19.87 0.23
CA THR A 872 41.25 -19.84 0.82
C THR A 872 40.25 -19.39 -0.22
N VAL A 873 39.25 -20.24 -0.44
CA VAL A 873 38.13 -19.95 -1.34
C VAL A 873 36.97 -19.44 -0.52
N ILE A 874 36.47 -18.25 -0.84
CA ILE A 874 35.30 -17.67 -0.17
C ILE A 874 34.13 -17.63 -1.17
N PRO A 875 33.04 -18.39 -0.93
CA PRO A 875 31.85 -18.30 -1.75
C PRO A 875 31.09 -17.00 -1.45
N VAL A 876 30.70 -16.27 -2.49
CA VAL A 876 29.85 -15.08 -2.41
C VAL A 876 28.71 -15.17 -3.43
N ASN A 877 27.57 -14.56 -3.11
CA ASN A 877 26.35 -14.57 -3.93
C ASN A 877 25.89 -13.12 -4.15
N PRO A 878 26.57 -12.34 -5.00
CA PRO A 878 26.21 -10.95 -5.20
C PRO A 878 24.83 -10.84 -5.88
N VAL A 879 24.04 -9.86 -5.46
CA VAL A 879 22.65 -9.68 -5.89
C VAL A 879 22.50 -8.34 -6.62
N SER A 880 21.99 -8.38 -7.84
CA SER A 880 21.53 -7.19 -8.58
C SER A 880 20.01 -7.18 -8.70
N LEU A 881 19.39 -6.03 -8.41
CA LEU A 881 17.97 -5.73 -8.65
C LEU A 881 17.77 -4.81 -9.86
N VAL A 882 18.84 -4.52 -10.59
CA VAL A 882 18.87 -3.66 -11.79
C VAL A 882 19.43 -4.45 -12.97
N THR A 883 19.40 -3.87 -14.17
CA THR A 883 19.84 -4.51 -15.43
C THR A 883 21.22 -5.15 -15.30
N SER A 884 22.20 -4.41 -14.77
CA SER A 884 23.50 -4.95 -14.39
C SER A 884 24.14 -4.12 -13.29
N LYS A 885 24.88 -4.75 -12.38
CA LYS A 885 25.69 -4.07 -11.36
C LYS A 885 27.08 -4.72 -11.26
N GLN A 886 28.13 -3.90 -11.24
CA GLN A 886 29.51 -4.37 -11.08
C GLN A 886 29.94 -4.30 -9.62
N TYR A 887 30.51 -5.40 -9.13
CA TYR A 887 31.16 -5.54 -7.83
C TYR A 887 32.68 -5.61 -8.03
N ALA A 888 33.44 -4.95 -7.16
CA ALA A 888 34.90 -4.89 -7.21
C ALA A 888 35.46 -5.31 -5.87
N TYR A 889 35.88 -6.57 -5.76
CA TYR A 889 36.39 -7.14 -4.52
C TYR A 889 37.89 -6.85 -4.36
N SER A 890 38.26 -6.30 -3.21
CA SER A 890 39.65 -5.98 -2.85
C SER A 890 39.94 -6.29 -1.38
N ILE A 891 41.20 -6.60 -1.05
CA ILE A 891 41.62 -6.88 0.33
C ILE A 891 41.96 -5.56 1.05
N ASP A 892 41.40 -5.36 2.24
CA ASP A 892 41.69 -4.21 3.09
C ASP A 892 42.91 -4.47 3.99
N SER A 893 42.94 -5.62 4.68
CA SER A 893 44.07 -6.03 5.53
C SER A 893 44.04 -7.52 5.90
N ILE A 894 45.20 -8.06 6.31
CA ILE A 894 45.34 -9.44 6.83
C ILE A 894 46.11 -9.43 8.14
N LYS A 895 45.60 -10.16 9.14
CA LYS A 895 46.25 -10.37 10.45
C LYS A 895 46.61 -11.84 10.65
N ASP A 896 47.80 -12.15 11.15
CA ASP A 896 48.26 -13.52 11.42
C ASP A 896 48.06 -13.97 12.88
N ALA A 897 48.44 -15.22 13.19
CA ALA A 897 48.26 -15.83 14.51
C ALA A 897 49.06 -15.19 15.63
N PHE A 898 50.20 -14.57 15.29
CA PHE A 898 51.02 -13.80 16.24
C PHE A 898 50.61 -12.33 16.31
N GLY A 899 49.57 -11.94 15.55
CA GLY A 899 49.00 -10.61 15.55
C GLY A 899 49.66 -9.63 14.59
N CYS A 900 50.53 -10.09 13.68
CA CYS A 900 51.15 -9.24 12.66
C CYS A 900 50.12 -8.83 11.61
N LEU A 901 49.88 -7.52 11.41
CA LEU A 901 48.89 -6.95 10.49
C LEU A 901 49.57 -6.37 9.24
N ALA A 902 49.13 -6.77 8.05
CA ALA A 902 49.55 -6.23 6.76
C ALA A 902 48.41 -5.47 6.06
N THR A 903 48.71 -4.28 5.53
CA THR A 903 47.76 -3.39 4.84
C THR A 903 48.13 -3.09 3.38
N GLU A 904 49.37 -3.36 2.96
CA GLU A 904 49.81 -3.20 1.57
C GLU A 904 49.63 -4.52 0.81
N LEU A 905 48.42 -4.73 0.28
CA LEU A 905 47.99 -5.97 -0.37
C LEU A 905 47.58 -5.68 -1.83
N THR A 906 47.57 -6.70 -2.67
CA THR A 906 47.41 -6.54 -4.13
C THR A 906 46.30 -7.43 -4.69
N GLY A 907 45.80 -7.10 -5.89
CA GLY A 907 44.76 -7.84 -6.62
C GLY A 907 43.37 -7.21 -6.54
N GLU A 908 42.55 -7.44 -7.57
CA GLU A 908 41.14 -7.01 -7.64
C GLU A 908 40.31 -8.06 -8.41
N ALA A 909 39.16 -8.46 -7.87
CA ALA A 909 38.21 -9.34 -8.57
C ALA A 909 36.94 -8.55 -8.97
N LYS A 910 36.67 -8.48 -10.28
CA LYS A 910 35.53 -7.77 -10.87
C LYS A 910 34.45 -8.75 -11.29
N VAL A 911 33.23 -8.50 -10.81
CA VAL A 911 32.08 -9.36 -11.08
C VAL A 911 30.93 -8.51 -11.58
N LEU A 912 30.54 -8.72 -12.83
CA LEU A 912 29.37 -8.07 -13.43
C LEU A 912 28.13 -8.95 -13.21
N VAL A 913 27.13 -8.45 -12.49
CA VAL A 913 25.96 -9.22 -12.08
C VAL A 913 24.71 -8.71 -12.77
N TYR A 914 24.04 -9.57 -13.54
CA TYR A 914 22.77 -9.26 -14.22
C TYR A 914 21.57 -9.68 -13.37
N GLY A 915 20.56 -8.82 -13.26
CA GLY A 915 19.30 -9.14 -12.55
C GLY A 915 18.47 -10.20 -13.28
N TRP A 916 17.69 -10.99 -12.53
CA TRP A 916 16.70 -11.92 -13.11
C TRP A 916 15.51 -11.13 -13.66
N PRO A 917 15.11 -11.35 -14.93
CA PRO A 917 13.83 -10.83 -15.41
C PRO A 917 12.66 -11.49 -14.68
N VAL A 918 11.54 -10.79 -14.58
CA VAL A 918 10.27 -11.29 -14.02
C VAL A 918 9.20 -11.10 -15.09
N PRO A 919 9.10 -12.03 -16.05
CA PRO A 919 8.19 -11.89 -17.19
C PRO A 919 6.74 -11.90 -16.72
N ASP A 920 5.98 -10.92 -17.20
CA ASP A 920 4.55 -10.80 -16.97
C ASP A 920 3.86 -10.64 -18.34
N PRO A 921 3.29 -11.71 -18.91
CA PRO A 921 2.62 -11.67 -20.22
C PRO A 921 1.25 -10.96 -20.19
N GLY A 922 0.79 -10.49 -19.02
CA GLY A 922 -0.57 -9.98 -18.84
C GLY A 922 -1.57 -11.07 -18.44
N PHE A 923 -2.86 -10.74 -18.51
CA PHE A 923 -3.94 -11.62 -18.07
C PHE A 923 -4.52 -12.46 -19.20
N ASP A 924 -5.04 -13.63 -18.84
CA ASP A 924 -5.85 -14.43 -19.76
C ASP A 924 -7.02 -13.59 -20.28
N THR A 925 -7.23 -13.62 -21.59
CA THR A 925 -8.14 -12.68 -22.25
C THR A 925 -8.96 -13.39 -23.32
N GLU A 926 -10.23 -13.01 -23.40
CA GLU A 926 -11.18 -13.49 -24.38
C GLU A 926 -11.49 -12.36 -25.38
N VAL A 927 -11.35 -12.62 -26.68
CA VAL A 927 -11.44 -11.61 -27.75
C VAL A 927 -12.35 -12.10 -28.89
N CYS A 928 -13.34 -11.29 -29.25
CA CYS A 928 -14.30 -11.60 -30.31
C CYS A 928 -13.81 -11.17 -31.71
N ASP A 929 -12.56 -11.47 -32.00
CA ASP A 929 -11.89 -11.23 -33.28
C ASP A 929 -10.78 -12.29 -33.44
N THR A 930 -10.25 -12.44 -34.65
CA THR A 930 -9.07 -13.27 -34.96
C THR A 930 -7.75 -12.51 -34.75
N THR A 931 -7.82 -11.28 -34.27
CA THR A 931 -6.67 -10.42 -34.00
C THR A 931 -6.78 -9.77 -32.63
N THR A 932 -5.67 -9.70 -31.90
CA THR A 932 -5.61 -8.95 -30.63
C THR A 932 -4.21 -8.44 -30.35
N VAL A 933 -4.11 -7.44 -29.47
CA VAL A 933 -2.83 -6.89 -29.00
C VAL A 933 -2.48 -7.53 -27.67
N LEU A 934 -1.36 -8.23 -27.62
CA LEU A 934 -0.77 -8.69 -26.37
C LEU A 934 -0.19 -7.49 -25.62
N ASN A 935 -0.08 -7.55 -24.29
CA ASN A 935 0.54 -6.48 -23.51
C ASN A 935 1.30 -7.08 -22.33
N ALA A 936 2.52 -7.54 -22.60
CA ALA A 936 3.44 -7.91 -21.53
C ALA A 936 3.96 -6.67 -20.81
N THR A 937 4.30 -6.79 -19.52
CA THR A 937 4.98 -5.73 -18.77
C THR A 937 6.49 -5.99 -18.84
N PRO A 938 7.29 -5.15 -19.55
CA PRO A 938 8.73 -5.38 -19.65
C PRO A 938 9.41 -5.20 -18.30
N THR A 939 10.33 -6.09 -17.94
CA THR A 939 11.17 -5.93 -16.73
C THR A 939 12.63 -5.61 -17.04
N LEU A 940 13.50 -6.62 -17.09
CA LEU A 940 14.94 -6.48 -17.33
C LEU A 940 15.34 -7.27 -18.58
N GLY A 941 16.09 -6.62 -19.48
CA GLY A 941 16.58 -7.25 -20.70
C GLY A 941 15.59 -7.12 -21.87
N SER A 942 15.62 -8.10 -22.77
CA SER A 942 14.78 -8.16 -23.97
C SER A 942 13.80 -9.32 -23.89
N GLY A 943 12.54 -9.07 -24.22
CA GLY A 943 11.51 -10.10 -24.28
C GLY A 943 11.23 -10.59 -25.69
N ILE A 944 10.69 -11.81 -25.78
CA ILE A 944 10.22 -12.41 -27.02
C ILE A 944 8.92 -13.20 -26.75
N TRP A 945 7.96 -13.02 -27.64
CA TRP A 945 6.73 -13.79 -27.69
C TRP A 945 6.93 -15.09 -28.47
N SER A 946 6.27 -16.16 -28.04
CA SER A 946 6.20 -17.40 -28.79
C SER A 946 4.88 -18.13 -28.52
N GLN A 947 4.41 -18.91 -29.50
CA GLN A 947 3.27 -19.79 -29.30
C GLN A 947 3.73 -21.10 -28.67
N THR A 948 3.12 -21.50 -27.55
CA THR A 948 3.38 -22.79 -26.88
C THR A 948 2.33 -23.83 -27.18
N ASP A 949 1.06 -23.44 -27.34
CA ASP A 949 -0.04 -24.33 -27.71
C ASP A 949 -1.17 -23.57 -28.43
N GLY A 950 -2.02 -24.28 -29.17
CA GLY A 950 -3.22 -23.70 -29.80
C GLY A 950 -3.69 -24.46 -31.05
N PRO A 951 -4.94 -24.21 -31.49
CA PRO A 951 -5.57 -24.95 -32.59
C PRO A 951 -5.09 -24.57 -34.00
N GLY A 952 -4.34 -23.48 -34.14
CA GLY A 952 -3.82 -22.95 -35.41
C GLY A 952 -2.44 -22.30 -35.26
N ILE A 953 -2.05 -21.47 -36.21
CA ILE A 953 -0.77 -20.75 -36.23
C ILE A 953 -0.99 -19.29 -35.82
N VAL A 954 -0.18 -18.83 -34.87
CA VAL A 954 -0.13 -17.43 -34.44
C VAL A 954 0.96 -16.71 -35.23
N THR A 955 0.59 -15.59 -35.87
CA THR A 955 1.55 -14.69 -36.50
C THR A 955 1.65 -13.39 -35.70
N PHE A 956 2.85 -13.08 -35.24
CA PHE A 956 3.18 -11.85 -34.51
C PHE A 956 3.54 -10.76 -35.51
N GLU A 957 3.03 -9.54 -35.33
CA GLU A 957 3.53 -8.38 -36.09
C GLU A 957 5.00 -8.09 -35.78
N ASP A 958 5.38 -8.16 -34.49
CA ASP A 958 6.76 -8.12 -34.02
C ASP A 958 6.88 -8.88 -32.70
N GLU A 959 7.40 -10.10 -32.75
CA GLU A 959 7.55 -10.97 -31.57
C GLU A 959 8.44 -10.37 -30.47
N LEU A 960 9.27 -9.37 -30.77
CA LEU A 960 10.16 -8.72 -29.80
C LEU A 960 9.48 -7.53 -29.07
N LEU A 961 8.32 -7.07 -29.55
CA LEU A 961 7.55 -6.03 -28.90
C LEU A 961 6.66 -6.61 -27.80
N TYR A 962 6.80 -6.07 -26.59
CA TYR A 962 5.96 -6.44 -25.45
C TYR A 962 4.47 -6.25 -25.73
N ASN A 963 4.12 -5.33 -26.63
CA ASN A 963 2.77 -5.06 -27.08
C ASN A 963 2.50 -5.49 -28.54
N SER A 964 2.97 -6.68 -28.94
CA SER A 964 2.74 -7.18 -30.30
C SER A 964 1.26 -7.47 -30.56
N THR A 965 0.76 -7.04 -31.72
CA THR A 965 -0.48 -7.60 -32.29
C THR A 965 -0.22 -9.01 -32.77
N ILE A 966 -1.18 -9.90 -32.52
CA ILE A 966 -1.21 -11.26 -33.06
C ILE A 966 -2.38 -11.45 -34.02
N HIS A 967 -2.17 -12.28 -35.03
CA HIS A 967 -3.19 -12.74 -35.94
C HIS A 967 -3.22 -14.26 -35.92
N VAL A 968 -4.41 -14.85 -35.77
CA VAL A 968 -4.60 -16.29 -35.79
C VAL A 968 -5.40 -16.72 -37.02
N ASP A 969 -4.98 -17.82 -37.64
CA ASP A 969 -5.66 -18.39 -38.81
C ASP A 969 -6.93 -19.17 -38.44
N VAL A 970 -6.96 -19.74 -37.23
CA VAL A 970 -8.07 -20.52 -36.67
C VAL A 970 -8.50 -19.94 -35.32
N SER A 971 -9.81 -19.77 -35.12
CA SER A 971 -10.34 -19.35 -33.81
C SER A 971 -10.20 -20.45 -32.76
N GLY A 972 -9.92 -20.08 -31.51
CA GLY A 972 -9.89 -20.99 -30.37
C GLY A 972 -8.93 -20.51 -29.28
N LEU A 973 -8.62 -21.40 -28.34
CA LEU A 973 -7.76 -21.09 -27.19
C LEU A 973 -6.28 -21.27 -27.55
N TYR A 974 -5.49 -20.20 -27.45
CA TYR A 974 -4.05 -20.20 -27.66
C TYR A 974 -3.31 -20.00 -26.34
N SER A 975 -2.25 -20.76 -26.13
CA SER A 975 -1.28 -20.52 -25.06
C SER A 975 -0.05 -19.84 -25.65
N LEU A 976 0.27 -18.65 -25.14
CA LEU A 976 1.35 -17.80 -25.61
C LEU A 976 2.33 -17.55 -24.48
N GLN A 977 3.63 -17.57 -24.77
CA GLN A 977 4.69 -17.39 -23.79
C GLN A 977 5.41 -16.07 -24.01
N TRP A 978 5.52 -15.26 -22.94
CA TRP A 978 6.46 -14.14 -22.88
C TRP A 978 7.72 -14.61 -22.16
N LYS A 979 8.84 -14.64 -22.89
CA LYS A 979 10.15 -14.99 -22.35
C LYS A 979 11.04 -13.77 -22.35
N GLU A 980 11.53 -13.38 -21.17
CA GLU A 980 12.49 -12.29 -21.04
C GLU A 980 13.89 -12.83 -20.80
N THR A 981 14.88 -12.19 -21.42
CA THR A 981 16.29 -12.56 -21.29
C THR A 981 17.13 -11.32 -21.02
N ASN A 982 17.80 -11.30 -19.87
CA ASN A 982 18.80 -10.32 -19.51
C ASN A 982 20.17 -11.01 -19.48
N TRP A 983 20.97 -10.78 -20.53
CA TRP A 983 22.18 -11.57 -20.82
C TRP A 983 21.88 -13.07 -21.00
N GLN A 984 22.23 -13.95 -20.05
CA GLN A 984 21.85 -15.38 -20.06
C GLN A 984 20.84 -15.74 -18.97
N CYS A 985 20.39 -14.75 -18.20
CA CYS A 985 19.37 -14.91 -17.17
C CYS A 985 18.01 -14.77 -17.85
N SER A 986 17.29 -15.88 -18.00
CA SER A 986 15.98 -15.89 -18.63
C SER A 986 14.94 -16.58 -17.78
N ASP A 987 13.74 -16.04 -17.79
CA ASP A 987 12.56 -16.67 -17.21
C ASP A 987 11.39 -16.51 -18.21
N SER A 988 10.31 -17.29 -18.04
CA SER A 988 9.16 -17.25 -18.95
C SER A 988 7.85 -17.61 -18.26
N VAL A 989 6.76 -16.95 -18.66
CA VAL A 989 5.40 -17.23 -18.18
C VAL A 989 4.44 -17.30 -19.38
N ASN A 990 3.42 -18.14 -19.28
CA ASN A 990 2.40 -18.32 -20.31
C ASN A 990 1.13 -17.51 -19.98
N VAL A 991 0.41 -17.10 -21.02
CA VAL A 991 -0.93 -16.50 -20.97
C VAL A 991 -1.86 -17.25 -21.94
N GLU A 992 -3.13 -17.37 -21.57
CA GLU A 992 -4.16 -17.99 -22.40
C GLU A 992 -5.05 -16.94 -23.08
N ILE A 993 -5.11 -16.97 -24.42
CA ILE A 993 -5.92 -16.06 -25.22
C ILE A 993 -6.96 -16.85 -26.01
N LEU A 994 -8.24 -16.59 -25.73
CA LEU A 994 -9.37 -17.21 -26.44
C LEU A 994 -9.88 -16.28 -27.54
N LEU A 995 -9.71 -16.65 -28.81
CA LEU A 995 -10.13 -15.84 -29.97
C LEU A 995 -11.35 -16.45 -30.68
N TYR A 996 -12.32 -15.62 -31.07
CA TYR A 996 -13.51 -16.03 -31.83
C TYR A 996 -13.57 -15.47 -33.24
N ARG A 997 -14.30 -16.15 -34.12
CA ARG A 997 -14.78 -15.57 -35.38
C ARG A 997 -16.19 -15.00 -35.20
N ALA A 998 -16.44 -13.79 -35.68
CA ALA A 998 -17.77 -13.15 -35.59
C ALA A 998 -18.85 -13.98 -36.31
N ALA A 999 -20.04 -14.05 -35.73
CA ALA A 999 -21.21 -14.68 -36.35
C ALA A 999 -21.79 -13.79 -37.45
N SER A 1000 -22.26 -14.40 -38.54
CA SER A 1000 -22.97 -13.66 -39.60
C SER A 1000 -24.46 -13.65 -39.31
N VAL A 1001 -25.04 -12.45 -39.27
CA VAL A 1001 -26.45 -12.19 -38.94
C VAL A 1001 -27.19 -11.81 -40.22
N TYR A 1002 -28.41 -12.30 -40.38
CA TYR A 1002 -29.27 -11.98 -41.52
C TYR A 1002 -30.70 -11.72 -41.04
N ALA A 1003 -31.23 -10.54 -41.34
CA ALA A 1003 -32.55 -10.05 -40.90
C ALA A 1003 -33.68 -10.35 -41.91
N GLY A 1004 -33.41 -11.05 -43.00
CA GLY A 1004 -34.41 -11.35 -44.03
C GLY A 1004 -34.40 -10.33 -45.18
N LEU A 1005 -35.31 -10.51 -46.14
CA LEU A 1005 -35.42 -9.63 -47.32
C LEU A 1005 -36.40 -8.49 -47.08
N ASP A 1006 -36.06 -7.32 -47.60
CA ASP A 1006 -36.99 -6.20 -47.70
C ASP A 1006 -38.28 -6.61 -48.41
N SER A 1007 -39.42 -6.19 -47.87
CA SER A 1007 -40.73 -6.67 -48.32
C SER A 1007 -41.76 -5.54 -48.42
N THR A 1008 -42.69 -5.64 -49.38
CA THR A 1008 -43.83 -4.73 -49.51
C THR A 1008 -45.11 -5.44 -49.10
N LEU A 1009 -45.81 -4.89 -48.12
CA LEU A 1009 -47.02 -5.47 -47.54
C LEU A 1009 -48.25 -4.64 -47.96
N HIS A 1010 -49.30 -5.32 -48.47
CA HIS A 1010 -50.51 -4.66 -48.93
C HIS A 1010 -51.67 -4.97 -47.97
N TYR A 1011 -52.09 -3.96 -47.22
CA TYR A 1011 -53.24 -4.07 -46.32
C TYR A 1011 -53.10 -5.23 -45.31
N GLU A 1012 -51.91 -5.41 -44.74
CA GLU A 1012 -51.59 -6.44 -43.74
C GLU A 1012 -51.75 -5.88 -42.30
N ILE A 1013 -52.05 -6.74 -41.33
CA ILE A 1013 -52.20 -6.36 -39.91
C ILE A 1013 -51.08 -6.91 -39.01
N ASP A 1014 -50.48 -8.02 -39.42
CA ASP A 1014 -49.38 -8.68 -38.77
C ASP A 1014 -48.45 -9.35 -39.80
N TYR A 1015 -47.15 -9.38 -39.50
CA TYR A 1015 -46.13 -9.93 -40.39
C TYR A 1015 -45.10 -10.72 -39.59
N VAL A 1016 -44.75 -11.92 -40.07
CA VAL A 1016 -43.75 -12.78 -39.42
C VAL A 1016 -42.37 -12.49 -40.00
N LEU A 1017 -41.45 -12.10 -39.12
CA LEU A 1017 -40.05 -11.85 -39.39
C LEU A 1017 -39.24 -13.13 -39.21
N TYR A 1018 -38.27 -13.35 -40.09
CA TYR A 1018 -37.39 -14.51 -40.07
C TYR A 1018 -35.94 -14.06 -40.07
N GLY A 1019 -35.33 -14.10 -38.88
CA GLY A 1019 -33.91 -13.86 -38.67
C GLY A 1019 -33.15 -15.16 -38.69
N SER A 1020 -31.92 -15.14 -39.22
CA SER A 1020 -31.04 -16.30 -39.18
C SER A 1020 -29.64 -15.88 -38.76
N VAL A 1021 -28.97 -16.76 -38.01
CA VAL A 1021 -27.61 -16.56 -37.53
C VAL A 1021 -26.79 -17.77 -37.91
N TYR A 1022 -25.62 -17.52 -38.48
CA TYR A 1022 -24.62 -18.56 -38.73
C TYR A 1022 -23.44 -18.34 -37.78
N TYR A 1023 -23.28 -19.30 -36.86
CA TYR A 1023 -22.19 -19.32 -35.91
C TYR A 1023 -21.01 -20.11 -36.49
N PRO A 1024 -19.83 -19.49 -36.68
CA PRO A 1024 -18.61 -20.26 -36.87
C PRO A 1024 -18.27 -21.01 -35.57
N ASP A 1025 -17.61 -22.16 -35.70
CA ASP A 1025 -17.50 -23.30 -34.76
C ASP A 1025 -17.21 -23.02 -33.27
N THR A 1026 -16.85 -21.80 -32.87
CA THR A 1026 -16.46 -21.43 -31.48
C THR A 1026 -17.49 -20.59 -30.71
N ILE A 1027 -18.40 -19.86 -31.36
CA ILE A 1027 -19.52 -19.20 -30.64
C ILE A 1027 -20.68 -20.20 -30.58
N LYS A 1028 -21.02 -20.68 -29.39
CA LYS A 1028 -22.16 -21.58 -29.24
C LYS A 1028 -23.45 -20.76 -29.16
N GLU A 1029 -24.52 -21.29 -29.76
CA GLU A 1029 -25.86 -20.68 -29.76
C GLU A 1029 -26.35 -20.32 -28.34
N ASN A 1030 -26.01 -21.15 -27.35
CA ASN A 1030 -26.38 -20.96 -25.94
C ASN A 1030 -25.60 -19.86 -25.19
N GLU A 1031 -24.59 -19.25 -25.82
CA GLU A 1031 -23.80 -18.14 -25.26
C GLU A 1031 -24.23 -16.78 -25.82
N THR A 1032 -25.24 -16.77 -26.69
CA THR A 1032 -25.71 -15.58 -27.39
C THR A 1032 -27.20 -15.36 -27.17
N THR A 1033 -27.64 -14.10 -27.17
CA THR A 1033 -29.07 -13.73 -27.11
C THR A 1033 -29.44 -13.04 -28.41
N LEU A 1034 -30.52 -13.52 -29.05
CA LEU A 1034 -31.09 -12.89 -30.23
C LEU A 1034 -31.99 -11.73 -29.82
N LYS A 1035 -32.08 -10.70 -30.66
CA LYS A 1035 -33.00 -9.59 -30.42
C LYS A 1035 -33.43 -8.88 -31.68
N TRP A 1036 -34.73 -8.67 -31.83
CA TRP A 1036 -35.34 -7.75 -32.79
C TRP A 1036 -35.61 -6.41 -32.12
N ASP A 1037 -35.27 -5.32 -32.78
CA ASP A 1037 -35.72 -3.98 -32.41
C ASP A 1037 -36.33 -3.27 -33.63
N ILE A 1038 -37.36 -2.45 -33.39
CA ILE A 1038 -37.86 -1.51 -34.40
C ILE A 1038 -36.95 -0.26 -34.33
N ILE A 1039 -36.24 0.04 -35.42
CA ILE A 1039 -35.45 1.28 -35.54
C ILE A 1039 -36.41 2.44 -35.76
N SER A 1040 -37.35 2.29 -36.69
CA SER A 1040 -38.34 3.31 -37.01
C SER A 1040 -39.60 2.69 -37.63
N GLY A 1041 -40.71 3.44 -37.56
CA GLY A 1041 -42.00 3.03 -38.11
C GLY A 1041 -42.98 2.47 -37.06
N PRO A 1042 -44.23 2.20 -37.47
CA PRO A 1042 -45.30 1.67 -36.63
C PRO A 1042 -45.14 0.17 -36.27
N GLY A 1043 -45.88 -0.29 -35.28
CA GLY A 1043 -46.01 -1.69 -34.90
C GLY A 1043 -45.37 -2.08 -33.56
N VAL A 1044 -45.63 -3.31 -33.14
CA VAL A 1044 -45.12 -3.91 -31.90
C VAL A 1044 -44.60 -5.32 -32.19
N LEU A 1045 -43.38 -5.60 -31.74
CA LEU A 1045 -42.77 -6.92 -31.86
C LEU A 1045 -43.25 -7.87 -30.75
N ILE A 1046 -43.58 -9.08 -31.15
CA ILE A 1046 -43.86 -10.23 -30.28
C ILE A 1046 -42.79 -11.28 -30.53
N ASN A 1047 -42.30 -11.92 -29.47
CA ASN A 1047 -41.18 -12.87 -29.50
C ASN A 1047 -39.90 -12.23 -30.07
N ASP A 1048 -39.60 -11.01 -29.63
CA ASP A 1048 -38.45 -10.23 -30.10
C ASP A 1048 -37.10 -10.85 -29.73
N LEU A 1049 -37.05 -11.82 -28.81
CA LEU A 1049 -35.82 -12.54 -28.45
C LEU A 1049 -35.60 -13.84 -29.24
N ASP A 1050 -36.49 -14.18 -30.17
CA ASP A 1050 -36.39 -15.37 -31.00
C ASP A 1050 -35.88 -15.04 -32.42
N SER A 1051 -35.42 -16.08 -33.13
CA SER A 1051 -35.11 -15.98 -34.56
C SER A 1051 -36.36 -15.69 -35.40
N ILE A 1052 -37.54 -16.02 -34.89
CA ILE A 1052 -38.83 -15.75 -35.52
C ILE A 1052 -39.63 -14.81 -34.61
N ALA A 1053 -39.83 -13.58 -35.06
CA ALA A 1053 -40.63 -12.58 -34.37
C ALA A 1053 -41.89 -12.24 -35.18
N THR A 1054 -42.96 -11.81 -34.53
CA THR A 1054 -44.16 -11.32 -35.22
C THR A 1054 -44.30 -9.82 -34.98
N LEU A 1055 -44.33 -9.05 -36.07
CA LEU A 1055 -44.65 -7.64 -36.05
C LEU A 1055 -46.17 -7.47 -36.15
N THR A 1056 -46.78 -6.80 -35.18
CA THR A 1056 -48.24 -6.63 -35.06
C THR A 1056 -48.61 -5.15 -34.97
N GLY A 1057 -49.89 -4.81 -35.14
CA GLY A 1057 -50.39 -3.43 -35.03
C GLY A 1057 -50.05 -2.57 -36.24
N LEU A 1058 -50.13 -3.15 -37.44
CA LEU A 1058 -49.87 -2.48 -38.72
C LEU A 1058 -51.14 -1.82 -39.31
N ASP A 1059 -52.27 -1.96 -38.65
CA ASP A 1059 -53.56 -1.45 -39.08
C ASP A 1059 -53.57 0.07 -39.17
N GLY A 1060 -54.09 0.61 -40.27
CA GLY A 1060 -54.24 2.07 -40.48
C GLY A 1060 -52.95 2.83 -40.84
N HIS A 1061 -51.79 2.19 -40.85
CA HIS A 1061 -50.48 2.81 -41.12
C HIS A 1061 -49.99 2.70 -42.58
N TYR A 1062 -50.94 2.61 -43.53
CA TYR A 1062 -50.62 2.41 -44.95
C TYR A 1062 -49.93 3.67 -45.54
N LYS A 1063 -48.84 3.47 -46.29
CA LYS A 1063 -47.87 4.48 -46.82
C LYS A 1063 -46.71 4.84 -45.89
N GLU A 1064 -46.50 4.08 -44.83
CA GLU A 1064 -45.32 4.20 -43.96
C GLU A 1064 -44.29 3.09 -44.24
N GLU A 1065 -43.03 3.35 -43.91
CA GLU A 1065 -41.95 2.36 -43.92
C GLU A 1065 -41.58 2.00 -42.48
N ILE A 1066 -41.21 0.74 -42.28
CA ILE A 1066 -40.76 0.20 -40.98
C ILE A 1066 -39.36 -0.33 -41.19
N GLU A 1067 -38.42 0.17 -40.41
CA GLU A 1067 -37.03 -0.29 -40.39
C GLU A 1067 -36.81 -1.09 -39.12
N LEU A 1068 -36.35 -2.33 -39.25
CA LEU A 1068 -36.10 -3.24 -38.14
C LEU A 1068 -34.65 -3.71 -38.15
N ILE A 1069 -34.13 -4.06 -36.97
CA ILE A 1069 -32.78 -4.60 -36.80
C ILE A 1069 -32.85 -5.92 -36.04
N PHE A 1070 -32.18 -6.94 -36.58
CA PHE A 1070 -31.95 -8.21 -35.92
C PHE A 1070 -30.54 -8.25 -35.36
N LYS A 1071 -30.39 -8.54 -34.08
CA LYS A 1071 -29.14 -8.48 -33.32
C LYS A 1071 -28.80 -9.82 -32.69
N VAL A 1072 -27.52 -10.09 -32.59
CA VAL A 1072 -26.94 -11.17 -31.79
C VAL A 1072 -26.03 -10.55 -30.74
N LEU A 1073 -26.37 -10.81 -29.48
CA LEU A 1073 -25.71 -10.24 -28.31
C LEU A 1073 -24.91 -11.33 -27.60
N LYS A 1074 -23.57 -11.20 -27.58
CA LYS A 1074 -22.68 -11.97 -26.70
C LYS A 1074 -22.04 -11.01 -25.70
N PRO A 1075 -22.11 -11.25 -24.38
CA PRO A 1075 -21.41 -10.42 -23.40
C PRO A 1075 -19.91 -10.35 -23.73
N GLY A 1076 -19.35 -9.13 -23.82
CA GLY A 1076 -17.94 -8.91 -24.16
C GLY A 1076 -17.64 -8.73 -25.65
N CYS A 1077 -18.59 -9.00 -26.55
CA CYS A 1077 -18.43 -8.75 -27.99
C CYS A 1077 -19.19 -7.50 -28.45
N PRO A 1078 -18.75 -6.83 -29.54
CA PRO A 1078 -19.58 -5.86 -30.26
C PRO A 1078 -20.90 -6.48 -30.75
N VAL A 1079 -21.95 -5.67 -30.85
CA VAL A 1079 -23.26 -6.12 -31.37
C VAL A 1079 -23.11 -6.50 -32.83
N MET A 1080 -23.42 -7.75 -33.16
CA MET A 1080 -23.52 -8.23 -34.53
C MET A 1080 -24.98 -8.09 -34.97
N SER A 1081 -25.23 -7.50 -36.14
CA SER A 1081 -26.60 -7.20 -36.56
C SER A 1081 -26.78 -7.06 -38.06
N ASP A 1082 -28.02 -7.19 -38.51
CA ASP A 1082 -28.47 -6.89 -39.88
C ASP A 1082 -29.84 -6.17 -39.82
N THR A 1083 -30.19 -5.46 -40.88
CA THR A 1083 -31.42 -4.64 -40.95
C THR A 1083 -32.35 -5.08 -42.07
N VAL A 1084 -33.65 -4.92 -41.88
CA VAL A 1084 -34.68 -5.18 -42.89
C VAL A 1084 -35.70 -4.05 -42.93
N VAL A 1085 -36.17 -3.72 -44.14
CA VAL A 1085 -37.18 -2.67 -44.37
C VAL A 1085 -38.49 -3.27 -44.88
N LEU A 1086 -39.60 -2.91 -44.24
CA LEU A 1086 -40.95 -3.25 -44.65
C LEU A 1086 -41.69 -2.00 -45.13
N THR A 1087 -42.20 -2.03 -46.36
CA THR A 1087 -43.01 -0.93 -46.92
C THR A 1087 -44.50 -1.28 -46.83
N LEU A 1088 -45.27 -0.53 -46.04
CA LEU A 1088 -46.72 -0.71 -45.95
C LEU A 1088 -47.43 0.06 -47.07
N LYS A 1089 -48.26 -0.63 -47.85
CA LYS A 1089 -49.06 -0.03 -48.92
C LYS A 1089 -50.55 -0.32 -48.73
N ASP A 1090 -51.34 0.60 -49.27
CA ASP A 1090 -52.80 0.46 -49.37
C ASP A 1090 -53.17 -0.68 -50.33
N LEU A 1091 -54.48 -0.98 -50.42
CA LEU A 1091 -55.03 -1.96 -51.36
C LEU A 1091 -54.50 -1.71 -52.79
N LEU A 1092 -53.92 -2.73 -53.40
CA LEU A 1092 -53.51 -2.65 -54.80
C LEU A 1092 -54.70 -2.99 -55.69
N LEU A 1093 -55.21 -1.97 -56.38
CA LEU A 1093 -56.27 -2.09 -57.36
C LEU A 1093 -55.65 -2.32 -58.76
N PRO A 1094 -55.68 -3.54 -59.32
CA PRO A 1094 -55.15 -3.78 -60.65
C PRO A 1094 -56.03 -3.11 -61.72
N THR A 1095 -55.41 -2.65 -62.80
CA THR A 1095 -56.11 -1.95 -63.89
C THR A 1095 -56.46 -2.87 -65.06
N GLY A 1096 -56.04 -4.13 -65.02
CA GLY A 1096 -56.40 -5.14 -66.01
C GLY A 1096 -55.96 -6.54 -65.61
N PHE A 1097 -56.59 -7.54 -66.22
CA PHE A 1097 -56.27 -8.96 -66.05
C PHE A 1097 -56.68 -9.74 -67.30
N SER A 1098 -56.19 -10.98 -67.45
CA SER A 1098 -56.34 -11.80 -68.65
C SER A 1098 -56.68 -13.25 -68.32
N PRO A 1099 -57.98 -13.63 -68.26
CA PRO A 1099 -58.41 -15.00 -67.97
C PRO A 1099 -58.23 -15.91 -69.19
N ASN A 1100 -56.98 -16.24 -69.53
CA ASN A 1100 -56.59 -17.09 -70.67
C ASN A 1100 -56.11 -18.50 -70.24
N GLY A 1101 -56.01 -18.76 -68.94
CA GLY A 1101 -55.63 -20.04 -68.35
C GLY A 1101 -54.12 -20.31 -68.30
N ASP A 1102 -53.27 -19.29 -68.45
CA ASP A 1102 -51.81 -19.44 -68.40
C ASP A 1102 -51.23 -19.39 -66.96
N GLY A 1103 -52.08 -19.17 -65.96
CA GLY A 1103 -51.73 -19.03 -64.55
C GLY A 1103 -51.28 -17.62 -64.16
N ILE A 1104 -51.25 -16.66 -65.09
CA ILE A 1104 -50.75 -15.30 -64.89
C ILE A 1104 -51.90 -14.31 -65.08
N ASN A 1105 -52.29 -13.65 -63.99
CA ASN A 1105 -53.38 -12.66 -63.98
C ASN A 1105 -54.71 -13.19 -64.56
N ASP A 1106 -55.01 -14.49 -64.35
CA ASP A 1106 -56.29 -15.09 -64.78
C ASP A 1106 -57.50 -14.58 -64.00
N PHE A 1107 -57.25 -13.96 -62.86
CA PHE A 1107 -58.28 -13.44 -61.98
C PHE A 1107 -58.03 -11.98 -61.64
N PHE A 1108 -59.11 -11.24 -61.44
CA PHE A 1108 -59.05 -9.87 -60.96
C PHE A 1108 -58.74 -9.82 -59.45
N VAL A 1109 -57.48 -9.96 -59.08
CA VAL A 1109 -57.08 -10.00 -57.65
C VAL A 1109 -56.79 -8.60 -57.13
N ILE A 1110 -57.66 -8.06 -56.27
CA ILE A 1110 -57.37 -6.85 -55.49
C ILE A 1110 -56.46 -7.26 -54.32
N LYS A 1111 -55.15 -6.96 -54.38
CA LYS A 1111 -54.22 -7.41 -53.33
C LYS A 1111 -54.46 -6.64 -52.03
N GLY A 1112 -54.55 -7.39 -50.93
CA GLY A 1112 -54.92 -6.89 -49.60
C GLY A 1112 -56.41 -7.05 -49.27
N SER A 1113 -57.26 -7.36 -50.26
CA SER A 1113 -58.70 -7.57 -50.01
C SER A 1113 -58.99 -8.80 -49.14
N GLN A 1114 -58.11 -9.79 -49.14
CA GLN A 1114 -58.20 -11.00 -48.33
C GLN A 1114 -58.17 -10.72 -46.82
N ASN A 1115 -57.58 -9.58 -46.43
CA ASN A 1115 -57.46 -9.14 -45.05
C ASN A 1115 -58.60 -8.18 -44.63
N SER A 1116 -59.65 -8.01 -45.43
CA SER A 1116 -60.80 -7.20 -45.01
C SER A 1116 -61.79 -8.02 -44.17
N VAL A 1117 -62.43 -7.38 -43.17
CA VAL A 1117 -63.43 -8.02 -42.30
C VAL A 1117 -64.65 -8.47 -43.09
N SER A 1118 -65.05 -7.66 -44.08
CA SER A 1118 -66.04 -8.00 -45.08
C SER A 1118 -65.77 -7.20 -46.34
N SER A 1119 -66.14 -7.74 -47.49
CA SER A 1119 -65.95 -7.08 -48.78
C SER A 1119 -67.06 -7.43 -49.77
N GLU A 1120 -67.29 -6.55 -50.74
CA GLU A 1120 -68.19 -6.79 -51.85
C GLU A 1120 -67.62 -6.12 -53.11
N LEU A 1121 -67.45 -6.90 -54.17
CA LEU A 1121 -67.12 -6.38 -55.50
C LEU A 1121 -68.36 -6.40 -56.38
N ILE A 1122 -68.62 -5.27 -57.05
CA ILE A 1122 -69.67 -5.13 -58.05
C ILE A 1122 -69.02 -4.62 -59.33
N ILE A 1123 -69.21 -5.33 -60.44
CA ILE A 1123 -68.71 -4.96 -61.77
C ILE A 1123 -69.85 -4.52 -62.67
N PHE A 1124 -69.61 -3.46 -63.43
CA PHE A 1124 -70.49 -2.87 -64.42
C PHE A 1124 -69.82 -2.86 -65.79
N ASN A 1125 -70.60 -3.04 -66.85
CA ASN A 1125 -70.12 -2.78 -68.21
C ASN A 1125 -70.07 -1.26 -68.48
N LYS A 1126 -69.53 -0.86 -69.65
CA LYS A 1126 -69.43 0.55 -70.06
C LYS A 1126 -70.75 1.32 -70.18
N TRP A 1127 -71.88 0.62 -70.20
CA TRP A 1127 -73.23 1.21 -70.24
C TRP A 1127 -73.85 1.35 -68.84
N GLY A 1128 -73.13 0.99 -67.78
CA GLY A 1128 -73.58 1.07 -66.39
C GLY A 1128 -74.44 -0.10 -65.94
N ALA A 1129 -74.56 -1.19 -66.72
CA ALA A 1129 -75.29 -2.38 -66.31
C ALA A 1129 -74.41 -3.31 -65.47
N GLU A 1130 -74.92 -3.78 -64.33
CA GLU A 1130 -74.24 -4.76 -63.46
C GLU A 1130 -74.09 -6.10 -64.20
N VAL A 1131 -72.87 -6.62 -64.21
CA VAL A 1131 -72.52 -7.88 -64.90
C VAL A 1131 -72.01 -8.95 -63.94
N TYR A 1132 -71.45 -8.54 -62.80
CA TYR A 1132 -70.93 -9.43 -61.77
C TYR A 1132 -71.06 -8.79 -60.39
N ARG A 1133 -71.35 -9.60 -59.37
CA ARG A 1133 -71.37 -9.19 -57.98
C ARG A 1133 -70.92 -10.34 -57.11
N GLN A 1134 -70.01 -10.06 -56.17
CA GLN A 1134 -69.52 -11.05 -55.23
C GLN A 1134 -69.36 -10.43 -53.84
N LYS A 1135 -69.92 -11.11 -52.83
CA LYS A 1135 -69.67 -10.80 -51.42
C LYS A 1135 -68.48 -11.62 -50.91
N ASN A 1136 -67.82 -11.14 -49.86
CA ASN A 1136 -66.58 -11.68 -49.31
C ASN A 1136 -65.48 -11.82 -50.39
N TYR A 1137 -65.42 -10.86 -51.31
CA TYR A 1137 -64.47 -10.84 -52.40
C TYR A 1137 -63.02 -10.74 -51.89
N GLY A 1138 -62.15 -11.64 -52.34
CA GLY A 1138 -60.76 -11.73 -51.85
C GLY A 1138 -60.51 -12.84 -50.83
N GLN A 1139 -61.56 -13.48 -50.29
CA GLN A 1139 -61.42 -14.63 -49.36
C GLN A 1139 -61.42 -15.97 -50.11
N GLY A 1140 -60.58 -16.09 -51.14
CA GLY A 1140 -60.45 -17.30 -51.96
C GLY A 1140 -61.33 -17.34 -53.23
N GLU A 1141 -62.23 -16.36 -53.39
CA GLU A 1141 -63.03 -16.19 -54.60
C GLU A 1141 -62.64 -14.89 -55.33
N TYR A 1142 -62.26 -15.02 -56.60
CA TYR A 1142 -61.84 -13.92 -57.45
C TYR A 1142 -62.57 -13.95 -58.79
N TRP A 1143 -62.81 -12.77 -59.36
CA TRP A 1143 -63.54 -12.64 -60.60
C TRP A 1143 -62.67 -13.07 -61.78
N ASP A 1144 -63.17 -14.01 -62.57
CA ASP A 1144 -62.49 -14.66 -63.70
C ASP A 1144 -62.93 -14.09 -65.06
N GLY A 1145 -63.59 -12.93 -65.07
CA GLY A 1145 -64.10 -12.30 -66.29
C GLY A 1145 -65.48 -12.80 -66.74
N LYS A 1146 -66.13 -13.72 -66.02
CA LYS A 1146 -67.48 -14.20 -66.34
C LYS A 1146 -68.57 -13.36 -65.68
N ASN A 1147 -69.76 -13.34 -66.28
CA ASN A 1147 -70.93 -12.75 -65.65
C ASN A 1147 -71.57 -13.70 -64.62
N MET A 1148 -72.60 -13.23 -63.92
CA MET A 1148 -73.36 -14.04 -62.93
C MET A 1148 -74.00 -15.33 -63.47
N LYS A 1149 -74.05 -15.53 -64.80
CA LYS A 1149 -74.56 -16.76 -65.44
C LYS A 1149 -73.43 -17.71 -65.86
N GLY A 1150 -72.18 -17.39 -65.55
CA GLY A 1150 -71.00 -18.16 -65.93
C GLY A 1150 -70.54 -17.96 -67.37
N ASN A 1151 -71.09 -16.98 -68.10
CA ASN A 1151 -70.65 -16.68 -69.48
C ASN A 1151 -69.50 -15.68 -69.46
N MET A 1152 -68.48 -15.91 -70.27
CA MET A 1152 -67.35 -14.99 -70.43
C MET A 1152 -67.84 -13.63 -70.95
N LEU A 1153 -67.35 -12.55 -70.33
CA LEU A 1153 -67.61 -11.19 -70.80
C LEU A 1153 -66.67 -10.83 -71.97
N PRO A 1154 -67.12 -9.97 -72.90
CA PRO A 1154 -66.28 -9.52 -74.01
C PRO A 1154 -65.06 -8.71 -73.52
N GLU A 1155 -63.99 -8.68 -74.32
CA GLU A 1155 -62.89 -7.75 -74.05
C GLU A 1155 -63.40 -6.31 -74.09
N ASP A 1156 -63.37 -5.64 -72.94
CA ASP A 1156 -63.79 -4.25 -72.80
C ASP A 1156 -63.22 -3.69 -71.48
N THR A 1157 -63.44 -2.40 -71.29
CA THR A 1157 -63.23 -1.76 -69.99
C THR A 1157 -64.49 -1.93 -69.14
N TYR A 1158 -64.33 -2.56 -67.99
CA TYR A 1158 -65.35 -2.73 -66.97
C TYR A 1158 -65.11 -1.75 -65.82
N PHE A 1159 -66.18 -1.25 -65.23
CA PHE A 1159 -66.12 -0.36 -64.07
C PHE A 1159 -66.51 -1.14 -62.83
N TYR A 1160 -65.86 -0.87 -61.70
CA TYR A 1160 -66.17 -1.59 -60.47
C TYR A 1160 -66.39 -0.66 -59.29
N ILE A 1161 -67.18 -1.15 -58.34
CA ILE A 1161 -67.29 -0.64 -56.99
C ILE A 1161 -66.86 -1.78 -56.07
N PHE A 1162 -65.80 -1.55 -55.30
CA PHE A 1162 -65.32 -2.45 -54.27
C PHE A 1162 -65.58 -1.82 -52.91
N ASN A 1163 -66.57 -2.36 -52.20
CA ASN A 1163 -66.85 -1.96 -50.83
C ASN A 1163 -66.13 -2.91 -49.88
N TYR A 1164 -65.51 -2.40 -48.84
CA TYR A 1164 -64.87 -3.23 -47.82
C TYR A 1164 -64.96 -2.58 -46.45
N THR A 1165 -65.01 -3.39 -45.41
CA THR A 1165 -64.96 -2.93 -44.02
C THR A 1165 -63.59 -3.24 -43.45
N ASP A 1166 -62.94 -2.23 -42.89
CA ASP A 1166 -61.65 -2.36 -42.21
C ASP A 1166 -61.81 -2.98 -40.81
N PHE A 1167 -60.69 -3.23 -40.13
CA PHE A 1167 -60.67 -3.78 -38.77
C PHE A 1167 -61.24 -2.84 -37.70
N ASP A 1168 -61.35 -1.56 -38.02
CA ASP A 1168 -62.02 -0.52 -37.22
C ASP A 1168 -63.55 -0.52 -37.38
N ASN A 1169 -64.11 -1.48 -38.14
CA ASN A 1169 -65.52 -1.54 -38.54
C ASN A 1169 -66.00 -0.33 -39.36
N LYS A 1170 -65.09 0.39 -40.04
CA LYS A 1170 -65.45 1.47 -40.97
C LYS A 1170 -65.58 0.90 -42.38
N THR A 1171 -66.67 1.25 -43.05
CA THR A 1171 -66.91 0.84 -44.44
C THR A 1171 -66.32 1.86 -45.41
N HIS A 1172 -65.49 1.35 -46.32
CA HIS A 1172 -64.84 2.07 -47.40
C HIS A 1172 -65.41 1.64 -48.76
N SER A 1173 -65.28 2.50 -49.77
CA SER A 1173 -65.72 2.22 -51.13
C SER A 1173 -64.67 2.70 -52.13
N ALA A 1174 -64.01 1.77 -52.80
CA ALA A 1174 -63.10 2.05 -53.91
C ALA A 1174 -63.84 1.90 -55.23
N LYS A 1175 -63.67 2.87 -56.13
CA LYS A 1175 -64.25 2.84 -57.48
C LYS A 1175 -63.15 2.93 -58.50
N GLY A 1176 -63.24 2.14 -59.55
CA GLY A 1176 -62.22 2.12 -60.59
C GLY A 1176 -62.71 1.47 -61.87
N PHE A 1177 -61.76 1.23 -62.76
CA PHE A 1177 -61.98 0.44 -63.95
C PHE A 1177 -60.94 -0.68 -64.01
N VAL A 1178 -61.30 -1.76 -64.68
CA VAL A 1178 -60.43 -2.88 -65.00
C VAL A 1178 -60.63 -3.24 -66.46
N VAL A 1179 -59.53 -3.40 -67.18
CA VAL A 1179 -59.56 -3.83 -68.57
C VAL A 1179 -59.46 -5.35 -68.61
N LEU A 1180 -60.48 -5.98 -69.18
CA LEU A 1180 -60.47 -7.41 -69.47
C LEU A 1180 -59.86 -7.63 -70.86
N LYS A 1181 -58.71 -8.31 -70.95
CA LYS A 1181 -58.02 -8.62 -72.22
C LYS A 1181 -57.65 -10.10 -72.29
N GLY A 1182 -57.69 -10.70 -73.47
CA GLY A 1182 -57.31 -12.10 -73.65
C GLY A 1182 -58.52 -12.98 -73.92
N GLN A 1183 -59.09 -12.84 -75.12
CA GLN A 1183 -59.86 -13.89 -75.77
C GLN A 1183 -58.88 -14.82 -76.51
N GLY A 1184 -58.37 -15.82 -75.79
CA GLY A 1184 -57.88 -17.04 -76.44
C GLY A 1184 -59.09 -17.83 -76.91
N ASN A 1185 -59.45 -17.68 -78.19
CA ASN A 1185 -60.29 -18.66 -78.86
C ASN A 1185 -59.54 -19.99 -78.87
N GLU A 1186 -60.16 -21.03 -78.31
CA GLU A 1186 -60.50 -22.18 -79.14
C GLU A 1186 -62.01 -22.20 -79.36
#